data_AF-A0A671M6X0-F1
#
_entry.id   AF-A0A671M6X0-F1
#
_cell.length_a   1.000
_cell.length_b   1.000
_cell.length_c   1.000
_cell.angle_alpha   90.00
_cell.angle_beta   90.00
_cell.angle_gamma   90.00
#
_symmetry.space_group_name_H-M   'P 1'
#
loop_
_entity.id
_entity.type
_entity.pdbx_description
1 polymer ?
#
loop_
_entity_poly.entity_id
_entity_poly.type
_entity_poly.pdbx_seq_one_letter_code
_entity_poly.pdbx_strand_id
1 'polypeptide(L)'
;MTLFIHCSIISRCLCFALSVIDVLSLEDVKQTVAAVEKISLALKTLSDVYVMSSFRLPPKLGGVLLGLYNKQDNKKYLEVAIMSKINKVLVRYVREDGKLHTVNLQSPNLADGRSQSVILRVGGLRREYLSLELYVNCRLADSAQRLPLLVALPRDAELVEIRNGHKAYTRMQGSVEYFKLALGGTVAQAGALTDCPFQGDASSYNIVNGEVNSILGDHTKALIGQLIIFNQILGELREDIREQVKEMSLIRNAILECQMCGFHEPRSRCQPNPCFKGVGCMETFDFPGYHCGPCPEGMTGNGTHCQDIDEECSDFDECLDLANACTPNSICINTIGSYRCGQCKVGYVGNQTAGCFPRKSCASLSFNPCDRNAHCIIQRNGDVTCACNVGWAGNGHTCGKDTDIDGYPDRSLPCMDNDKHCKQDNCIFTPNSGQEDADNDGIGDQCDEDADGDGIKNVEDNCRLVSNKDQQNSDTDSFGDACDNCPTVPNIDQKDTDNNGEGDACDDDIDGDGIQNVLDNCPKVPNPMQTDRDRDGVGDACDSCPEINNPMQTDVDNDLVGDVCDTNQDTDGDGHQNTRDNCPDIPNSSQLDSDNDGIGDDCDDDDDNDGVPDNHAINGIGPDNCRLISNPNQKDSDSNGVGDVCENDFDNDAVMDLIDVCPESAEVTLTDFRAYQTVILDPEGDAQIDPNWVVLNQYSGATHPVDFQTQTVNRFSTGYTAFNGVDFEGTFHVNTVTDDDYAGFIFGYQDSSSFYVVMWKQTEQTYWQSIPFRAMAEPGLQLKAVKSRTGPGEFLRNALWHTGDTDGEVKLLWKDPRNVGWQDKTSYRWQLSHRPQVGYIRVKLYEGTEMVADSNVVIDTTMRGGRLGVFCFSQENIIWSNLRYRCNDTVPEDFSTHRKQVLMYIKV
;
A
#
# COMPACT_ATOMS: atom_id res chain seq x y z
N MET A 1 -71.35 59.10 31.73
CA MET A 1 -71.04 57.75 32.26
C MET A 1 -70.97 56.86 31.04
N THR A 2 -69.82 56.43 30.53
CA THR A 2 -68.65 55.93 31.23
C THR A 2 -67.43 56.19 30.33
N LEU A 3 -66.68 57.25 30.65
CA LEU A 3 -65.24 57.27 30.47
C LEU A 3 -64.66 56.15 31.37
N PHE A 4 -63.56 55.53 30.96
CA PHE A 4 -62.93 54.33 31.55
C PHE A 4 -63.51 53.00 31.06
N ILE A 5 -63.03 52.52 29.92
CA ILE A 5 -62.27 51.27 29.75
C ILE A 5 -61.92 51.20 28.24
N HIS A 6 -60.66 50.86 27.94
CA HIS A 6 -60.01 50.87 26.61
C HIS A 6 -59.27 52.15 26.20
N CYS A 7 -58.58 52.75 27.16
CA CYS A 7 -57.23 53.26 26.89
C CYS A 7 -56.24 52.15 27.30
N SER A 8 -55.80 51.30 26.35
CA SER A 8 -54.59 50.43 26.46
C SER A 8 -54.33 49.51 25.25
N ILE A 9 -54.93 49.71 24.06
CA ILE A 9 -54.58 48.90 22.86
C ILE A 9 -54.44 49.78 21.60
N ILE A 10 -53.90 50.98 21.75
CA ILE A 10 -53.38 51.80 20.63
C ILE A 10 -51.93 52.20 20.93
N SER A 11 -51.18 51.27 21.54
CA SER A 11 -49.72 51.38 21.70
C SER A 11 -49.09 49.99 21.76
N ARG A 12 -49.36 49.16 20.74
CA ARG A 12 -48.52 48.03 20.32
C ARG A 12 -48.68 47.77 18.82
N CYS A 13 -48.66 48.83 18.01
CA CYS A 13 -47.95 48.69 16.75
C CYS A 13 -46.48 48.89 17.15
N LEU A 14 -45.83 47.82 17.62
CA LEU A 14 -44.38 47.81 17.76
C LEU A 14 -43.84 47.80 16.33
N CYS A 15 -43.84 48.98 15.71
CA CYS A 15 -42.84 49.31 14.72
C CYS A 15 -41.52 49.16 15.48
N PHE A 16 -40.90 47.98 15.38
CA PHE A 16 -39.60 47.74 15.99
C PHE A 16 -38.63 48.68 15.26
N ALA A 17 -38.42 49.85 15.86
CA ALA A 17 -37.37 50.76 15.43
C ALA A 17 -36.05 50.00 15.54
N LEU A 18 -35.31 49.96 14.43
CA LEU A 18 -33.96 49.40 14.34
C LEU A 18 -33.13 49.87 15.54
N SER A 19 -32.83 48.98 16.47
CA SER A 19 -32.05 49.32 17.67
C SER A 19 -30.60 48.94 17.44
N VAL A 20 -29.69 49.91 17.55
CA VAL A 20 -28.26 49.71 17.28
C VAL A 20 -27.47 49.79 18.58
N ILE A 21 -26.62 48.79 18.83
CA ILE A 21 -25.69 48.74 19.96
C ILE A 21 -24.27 48.88 19.41
N ASP A 22 -23.55 49.91 19.83
CA ASP A 22 -22.12 50.07 19.53
C ASP A 22 -21.30 49.35 20.62
N VAL A 23 -20.75 48.18 20.29
CA VAL A 23 -20.14 47.28 21.29
C VAL A 23 -18.75 47.75 21.70
N LEU A 24 -18.07 48.56 20.88
CA LEU A 24 -16.78 49.15 21.26
C LEU A 24 -16.94 50.27 22.29
N SER A 25 -18.14 50.85 22.42
CA SER A 25 -18.44 51.93 23.38
C SER A 25 -18.92 51.45 24.76
N LEU A 26 -19.00 50.12 24.98
CA LEU A 26 -19.46 49.53 26.24
C LEU A 26 -18.30 49.48 27.26
N GLU A 27 -18.11 50.54 28.03
CA GLU A 27 -17.01 50.65 29.01
C GLU A 27 -17.44 50.23 30.44
N ASP A 28 -18.71 50.42 30.80
CA ASP A 28 -19.24 50.18 32.15
C ASP A 28 -20.09 48.90 32.26
N VAL A 29 -19.97 48.17 33.37
CA VAL A 29 -20.71 46.90 33.64
C VAL A 29 -22.23 47.08 33.49
N LYS A 30 -22.78 48.23 33.90
CA LYS A 30 -24.22 48.52 33.75
C LYS A 30 -24.65 48.65 32.29
N GLN A 31 -23.79 49.17 31.42
CA GLN A 31 -24.07 49.28 29.98
C GLN A 31 -24.00 47.90 29.33
N THR A 32 -23.05 47.06 29.72
CA THR A 32 -22.93 45.68 29.22
C THR A 32 -24.15 44.84 29.60
N VAL A 33 -24.60 44.89 30.86
CA VAL A 33 -25.81 44.17 31.30
C VAL A 33 -27.04 44.65 30.52
N ALA A 34 -27.22 45.97 30.34
CA ALA A 34 -28.32 46.51 29.54
C ALA A 34 -28.24 46.11 28.05
N ALA A 35 -27.03 45.93 27.49
CA ALA A 35 -26.83 45.43 26.14
C ALA A 35 -27.20 43.94 26.02
N VAL A 36 -26.80 43.10 26.98
CA VAL A 36 -27.17 41.69 27.06
C VAL A 36 -28.70 41.52 27.16
N GLU A 37 -29.37 42.34 27.98
CA GLU A 37 -30.84 42.31 28.09
C GLU A 37 -31.52 42.60 26.75
N LYS A 38 -31.03 43.60 26.01
CA LYS A 38 -31.53 43.94 24.67
C LYS A 38 -31.28 42.82 23.65
N ILE A 39 -30.09 42.20 23.67
CA ILE A 39 -29.74 41.08 22.78
C ILE A 39 -30.59 39.85 23.12
N SER A 40 -30.75 39.50 24.40
CA SER A 40 -31.58 38.37 24.85
C SER A 40 -33.05 38.57 24.46
N LEU A 41 -33.56 39.80 24.55
CA LEU A 41 -34.91 40.13 24.08
C LEU A 41 -35.01 40.06 22.56
N ALA A 42 -34.01 40.55 21.82
CA ALA A 42 -34.00 40.55 20.36
C ALA A 42 -33.95 39.13 19.78
N LEU A 43 -33.08 38.27 20.28
CA LEU A 43 -32.98 36.86 19.85
C LEU A 43 -34.29 36.08 20.07
N LYS A 44 -35.14 36.51 21.02
CA LYS A 44 -36.46 35.88 21.28
C LYS A 44 -37.60 36.48 20.47
N THR A 45 -37.51 37.74 20.06
CA THR A 45 -38.67 38.51 19.55
C THR A 45 -38.54 38.95 18.10
N LEU A 46 -37.32 39.07 17.57
CA LEU A 46 -37.05 39.53 16.22
C LEU A 46 -36.79 38.32 15.30
N SER A 47 -37.08 38.48 14.00
CA SER A 47 -36.74 37.46 13.02
C SER A 47 -35.26 37.46 12.67
N ASP A 48 -34.67 38.66 12.59
CA ASP A 48 -33.33 38.88 12.09
C ASP A 48 -32.54 39.84 13.01
N VAL A 49 -31.25 39.56 13.18
CA VAL A 49 -30.26 40.40 13.87
C VAL A 49 -29.01 40.51 12.99
N TYR A 50 -28.34 41.66 12.99
CA TYR A 50 -27.18 41.92 12.14
C TYR A 50 -25.94 42.24 12.99
N VAL A 51 -24.85 41.54 12.72
CA VAL A 51 -23.52 41.78 13.30
C VAL A 51 -22.66 42.50 12.27
N MET A 52 -22.19 43.70 12.59
CA MET A 52 -21.61 44.61 11.61
C MET A 52 -20.27 45.15 12.09
N SER A 53 -19.23 45.04 11.27
CA SER A 53 -17.91 45.53 11.63
C SER A 53 -17.11 45.98 10.42
N SER A 54 -16.28 47.00 10.61
CA SER A 54 -15.18 47.34 9.70
C SER A 54 -13.87 47.05 10.40
N PHE A 55 -12.96 46.36 9.74
CA PHE A 55 -11.65 46.05 10.28
C PHE A 55 -10.59 45.98 9.17
N ARG A 56 -9.34 46.18 9.55
CA ARG A 56 -8.17 46.01 8.71
C ARG A 56 -7.28 44.93 9.31
N LEU A 57 -7.13 43.82 8.61
CA LEU A 57 -6.28 42.70 9.02
C LEU A 57 -5.10 42.56 8.06
N PRO A 58 -3.85 42.42 8.57
CA PRO A 58 -2.71 42.04 7.74
C PRO A 58 -2.85 40.60 7.19
N PRO A 59 -2.15 40.24 6.10
CA PRO A 59 -2.21 38.90 5.52
C PRO A 59 -1.94 37.79 6.52
N LYS A 60 -2.74 36.72 6.46
CA LYS A 60 -2.63 35.52 7.30
C LYS A 60 -2.91 35.72 8.81
N LEU A 61 -3.42 36.88 9.23
CA LEU A 61 -3.70 37.22 10.64
C LEU A 61 -5.21 37.34 10.92
N GLY A 62 -5.72 36.61 11.93
CA GLY A 62 -7.16 36.51 12.26
C GLY A 62 -7.50 36.87 13.71
N GLY A 63 -8.70 36.51 14.17
CA GLY A 63 -9.11 36.66 15.57
C GLY A 63 -10.62 36.63 15.81
N VAL A 64 -11.02 36.71 17.08
CA VAL A 64 -12.44 36.70 17.46
C VAL A 64 -13.02 38.12 17.37
N LEU A 65 -14.08 38.28 16.59
CA LEU A 65 -14.75 39.55 16.36
C LEU A 65 -15.78 39.85 17.45
N LEU A 66 -16.63 38.86 17.78
CA LEU A 66 -17.63 38.91 18.83
C LEU A 66 -17.71 37.56 19.53
N GLY A 67 -17.92 37.56 20.85
CA GLY A 67 -18.53 36.40 21.47
C GLY A 67 -19.35 36.72 22.71
N LEU A 68 -20.39 35.90 22.92
CA LEU A 68 -21.27 35.88 24.07
C LEU A 68 -20.95 34.62 24.86
N TYR A 69 -20.43 34.77 26.06
CA TYR A 69 -19.97 33.65 26.89
C TYR A 69 -20.69 33.64 28.22
N ASN A 70 -20.86 32.47 28.79
CA ASN A 70 -21.20 32.35 30.19
C ASN A 70 -19.97 32.69 31.04
N LYS A 71 -20.15 33.60 31.99
CA LYS A 71 -19.09 34.12 32.87
C LYS A 71 -18.52 33.07 33.84
N GLN A 72 -19.28 32.00 34.13
CA GLN A 72 -18.89 30.98 35.11
C GLN A 72 -18.12 29.80 34.50
N ASP A 73 -18.60 29.27 33.37
CA ASP A 73 -18.05 28.05 32.74
C ASP A 73 -17.41 28.32 31.36
N ASN A 74 -17.36 29.57 30.91
CA ASN A 74 -16.88 29.97 29.57
C ASN A 74 -17.63 29.31 28.40
N LYS A 75 -18.83 28.76 28.61
CA LYS A 75 -19.64 28.19 27.53
C LYS A 75 -19.99 29.28 26.50
N LYS A 76 -19.72 29.00 25.23
CA LYS A 76 -19.91 29.95 24.12
C LYS A 76 -21.35 29.91 23.64
N TYR A 77 -22.15 30.94 23.91
CA TYR A 77 -23.50 31.03 23.37
C TYR A 77 -23.50 31.38 21.89
N LEU A 78 -22.63 32.31 21.48
CA LEU A 78 -22.39 32.72 20.09
C LEU A 78 -20.98 33.31 20.01
N GLU A 79 -20.18 32.92 19.04
CA GLU A 79 -18.84 33.43 18.76
C GLU A 79 -18.72 33.61 17.24
N VAL A 80 -18.31 34.80 16.82
CA VAL A 80 -18.02 35.13 15.42
C VAL A 80 -16.53 35.46 15.37
N ALA A 81 -15.77 34.69 14.62
CA ALA A 81 -14.33 34.84 14.46
C ALA A 81 -13.94 34.92 12.98
N ILE A 82 -12.85 35.61 12.67
CA ILE A 82 -12.32 35.77 11.32
C ILE A 82 -11.04 34.95 11.22
N MET A 83 -11.05 34.00 10.29
CA MET A 83 -9.97 33.06 10.01
C MET A 83 -9.28 33.46 8.70
N SER A 84 -8.43 34.47 8.78
CA SER A 84 -7.75 35.07 7.63
C SER A 84 -6.76 34.18 6.89
N LYS A 85 -6.25 33.10 7.51
CA LYS A 85 -5.38 32.12 6.82
C LYS A 85 -6.14 31.34 5.74
N ILE A 86 -7.42 31.08 5.99
CA ILE A 86 -8.30 30.28 5.14
C ILE A 86 -9.41 31.13 4.49
N ASN A 87 -9.38 32.46 4.68
CA ASN A 87 -10.39 33.38 4.16
C ASN A 87 -11.84 32.99 4.55
N LYS A 88 -12.07 32.59 5.82
CA LYS A 88 -13.41 32.22 6.34
C LYS A 88 -13.82 33.06 7.56
N VAL A 89 -15.11 33.29 7.71
CA VAL A 89 -15.75 33.77 8.95
C VAL A 89 -16.39 32.57 9.66
N LEU A 90 -15.90 32.30 10.86
CA LEU A 90 -16.33 31.21 11.70
C LEU A 90 -17.45 31.68 12.63
N VAL A 91 -18.62 31.05 12.58
CA VAL A 91 -19.73 31.33 13.51
C VAL A 91 -19.98 30.08 14.35
N ARG A 92 -19.66 30.13 15.64
CA ARG A 92 -19.88 29.04 16.60
C ARG A 92 -21.00 29.42 17.56
N TYR A 93 -21.99 28.58 17.74
CA TYR A 93 -23.06 28.82 18.72
C TYR A 93 -23.59 27.53 19.32
N VAL A 94 -24.17 27.62 20.52
CA VAL A 94 -24.78 26.46 21.17
C VAL A 94 -26.21 26.31 20.69
N ARG A 95 -26.59 25.10 20.26
CA ARG A 95 -27.95 24.76 19.84
C ARG A 95 -28.86 24.53 21.05
N GLU A 96 -30.17 24.46 20.82
CA GLU A 96 -31.13 24.13 21.90
C GLU A 96 -30.87 22.79 22.60
N ASP A 97 -30.25 21.82 21.91
CA ASP A 97 -29.84 20.52 22.50
C ASP A 97 -28.59 20.61 23.40
N GLY A 98 -28.00 21.80 23.51
CA GLY A 98 -26.85 22.08 24.37
C GLY A 98 -25.49 21.77 23.74
N LYS A 99 -25.43 21.19 22.53
CA LYS A 99 -24.19 20.93 21.76
C LYS A 99 -23.73 22.18 21.00
N LEU A 100 -22.42 22.30 20.78
CA LEU A 100 -21.83 23.39 19.99
C LEU A 100 -21.98 23.09 18.50
N HIS A 101 -22.42 24.07 17.73
CA HIS A 101 -22.51 24.01 16.28
C HIS A 101 -21.63 25.09 15.67
N THR A 102 -20.88 24.73 14.63
CA THR A 102 -19.93 25.62 13.96
C THR A 102 -20.34 25.76 12.51
N VAL A 103 -20.42 26.99 12.02
CA VAL A 103 -20.74 27.33 10.64
C VAL A 103 -19.56 28.10 10.06
N ASN A 104 -19.05 27.63 8.93
CA ASN A 104 -17.90 28.22 8.24
C ASN A 104 -18.44 28.99 7.02
N LEU A 105 -18.41 30.32 7.07
CA LEU A 105 -18.85 31.17 5.96
C LEU A 105 -17.64 31.67 5.19
N GLN A 106 -17.53 31.31 3.92
CA GLN A 106 -16.42 31.68 3.05
C GLN A 106 -16.48 33.16 2.65
N SER A 107 -15.32 33.81 2.53
CA SER A 107 -15.27 35.12 1.89
C SER A 107 -13.87 35.42 1.33
N PRO A 108 -13.76 35.72 0.02
CA PRO A 108 -12.48 36.07 -0.57
C PRO A 108 -11.96 37.41 0.00
N ASN A 109 -10.69 37.41 0.42
CA ASN A 109 -9.92 38.61 0.79
C ASN A 109 -10.36 39.34 2.08
N LEU A 110 -10.54 38.62 3.18
CA LEU A 110 -10.80 39.23 4.51
C LEU A 110 -9.56 39.89 5.15
N ALA A 111 -8.36 39.59 4.65
CA ALA A 111 -7.10 40.05 5.24
C ALA A 111 -6.05 40.37 4.18
N ASP A 112 -6.35 41.33 3.32
CA ASP A 112 -5.45 41.87 2.30
C ASP A 112 -4.68 43.13 2.76
N GLY A 113 -4.78 43.46 4.06
CA GLY A 113 -4.23 44.70 4.63
C GLY A 113 -5.06 45.96 4.34
N ARG A 114 -6.18 45.86 3.60
CA ARG A 114 -7.15 46.95 3.39
C ARG A 114 -8.26 46.89 4.44
N SER A 115 -9.06 47.96 4.50
CA SER A 115 -10.23 47.98 5.40
C SER A 115 -11.37 47.23 4.74
N GLN A 116 -11.92 46.23 5.42
CA GLN A 116 -12.98 45.35 4.95
C GLN A 116 -14.23 45.57 5.81
N SER A 117 -15.40 45.72 5.19
CA SER A 117 -16.68 45.85 5.88
C SER A 117 -17.45 44.53 5.82
N VAL A 118 -17.84 44.01 6.98
CA VAL A 118 -18.56 42.75 7.12
C VAL A 118 -19.91 42.97 7.80
N ILE A 119 -20.96 42.37 7.23
CA ILE A 119 -22.30 42.29 7.80
C ILE A 119 -22.70 40.80 7.84
N LEU A 120 -22.83 40.23 9.03
CA LEU A 120 -23.41 38.90 9.22
C LEU A 120 -24.87 39.05 9.65
N ARG A 121 -25.80 38.61 8.81
CA ARG A 121 -27.22 38.49 9.16
C ARG A 121 -27.46 37.15 9.81
N VAL A 122 -27.99 37.19 11.03
CA VAL A 122 -28.54 36.04 11.76
C VAL A 122 -30.06 36.10 11.62
N GLY A 123 -30.58 35.39 10.62
CA GLY A 123 -31.99 35.29 10.29
C GLY A 123 -32.63 34.00 10.79
N GLY A 124 -33.95 33.90 10.66
CA GLY A 124 -34.67 32.67 11.02
C GLY A 124 -34.83 32.43 12.53
N LEU A 125 -34.56 33.43 13.39
CA LEU A 125 -34.65 33.32 14.86
C LEU A 125 -36.06 32.96 15.39
N ARG A 126 -37.10 33.10 14.56
CA ARG A 126 -38.50 32.71 14.87
C ARG A 126 -39.08 31.64 13.94
N ARG A 127 -38.26 31.09 13.05
CA ARG A 127 -38.65 30.00 12.13
C ARG A 127 -38.19 28.68 12.71
N GLU A 128 -38.53 27.56 12.07
CA GLU A 128 -38.07 26.23 12.50
C GLU A 128 -36.55 26.06 12.39
N TYR A 129 -35.91 26.87 11.52
CA TYR A 129 -34.48 26.84 11.30
C TYR A 129 -33.90 28.25 11.24
N LEU A 130 -32.67 28.37 11.73
CA LEU A 130 -31.81 29.55 11.66
C LEU A 130 -31.20 29.68 10.25
N SER A 131 -30.89 30.90 9.82
CA SER A 131 -30.10 31.16 8.61
C SER A 131 -29.03 32.20 8.90
N LEU A 132 -27.84 32.01 8.34
CA LEU A 132 -26.72 32.94 8.41
C LEU A 132 -26.38 33.43 7.01
N GLU A 133 -26.29 34.74 6.80
CA GLU A 133 -25.83 35.31 5.53
C GLU A 133 -24.68 36.28 5.81
N LEU A 134 -23.52 36.02 5.22
CA LEU A 134 -22.33 36.86 5.32
C LEU A 134 -22.25 37.79 4.12
N TYR A 135 -22.23 39.08 4.37
CA TYR A 135 -21.98 40.10 3.36
C TYR A 135 -20.63 40.75 3.63
N VAL A 136 -19.79 40.84 2.60
CA VAL A 136 -18.49 41.51 2.66
C VAL A 136 -18.44 42.58 1.58
N ASN A 137 -18.08 43.80 1.99
CA ASN A 137 -18.11 45.00 1.15
C ASN A 137 -19.40 45.14 0.34
N CYS A 138 -20.54 44.95 1.01
CA CYS A 138 -21.87 45.14 0.43
C CYS A 138 -22.28 44.09 -0.62
N ARG A 139 -21.60 42.95 -0.68
CA ARG A 139 -21.97 41.80 -1.53
C ARG A 139 -22.14 40.56 -0.66
N LEU A 140 -23.11 39.71 -1.01
CA LEU A 140 -23.26 38.42 -0.33
C LEU A 140 -22.02 37.59 -0.67
N ALA A 141 -21.26 37.22 0.36
CA ALA A 141 -20.05 36.41 0.23
C ALA A 141 -20.39 34.93 0.38
N ASP A 142 -21.23 34.59 1.36
CA ASP A 142 -21.67 33.21 1.61
C ASP A 142 -22.94 33.20 2.47
N SER A 143 -23.69 32.10 2.47
CA SER A 143 -24.86 31.92 3.34
C SER A 143 -25.08 30.45 3.71
N ALA A 144 -25.52 30.21 4.94
CA ALA A 144 -25.91 28.91 5.44
C ALA A 144 -27.38 28.94 5.87
N GLN A 145 -28.20 28.03 5.31
CA GLN A 145 -29.62 27.91 5.61
C GLN A 145 -29.93 26.62 6.38
N ARG A 146 -31.16 26.50 6.90
CA ARG A 146 -31.66 25.34 7.64
C ARG A 146 -30.80 24.94 8.87
N LEU A 147 -30.17 25.92 9.50
CA LEU A 147 -29.32 25.69 10.65
C LEU A 147 -30.15 25.44 11.92
N PRO A 148 -29.65 24.64 12.89
CA PRO A 148 -30.33 24.43 14.16
C PRO A 148 -30.53 25.73 14.95
N LEU A 149 -31.61 25.82 15.73
CA LEU A 149 -31.91 27.01 16.52
C LEU A 149 -30.89 27.25 17.63
N LEU A 150 -30.56 28.53 17.83
CA LEU A 150 -29.63 29.02 18.84
C LEU A 150 -30.27 28.99 20.23
N VAL A 151 -29.53 28.50 21.24
CA VAL A 151 -30.02 28.42 22.62
C VAL A 151 -30.35 29.79 23.18
N ALA A 152 -31.48 29.91 23.88
CA ALA A 152 -31.85 31.15 24.53
C ALA A 152 -30.82 31.56 25.60
N LEU A 153 -30.39 32.82 25.57
CA LEU A 153 -29.54 33.38 26.61
C LEU A 153 -30.23 33.30 28.00
N PRO A 154 -29.44 33.10 29.09
CA PRO A 154 -29.94 33.07 30.46
C PRO A 154 -30.84 34.27 30.81
N ARG A 155 -31.78 34.07 31.74
CA ARG A 155 -32.64 35.17 32.23
C ARG A 155 -31.88 36.20 33.07
N ASP A 156 -30.80 35.77 33.71
CA ASP A 156 -29.91 36.64 34.47
C ASP A 156 -28.80 37.16 33.54
N ALA A 157 -28.94 38.42 33.14
CA ALA A 157 -28.03 39.07 32.21
C ALA A 157 -26.61 39.28 32.78
N GLU A 158 -26.43 39.21 34.11
CA GLU A 158 -25.11 39.32 34.74
C GLU A 158 -24.22 38.08 34.52
N LEU A 159 -24.82 36.95 34.14
CA LEU A 159 -24.12 35.70 33.83
C LEU A 159 -23.54 35.66 32.41
N VAL A 160 -23.92 36.59 31.53
CA VAL A 160 -23.43 36.61 30.14
C VAL A 160 -22.42 37.73 29.97
N GLU A 161 -21.23 37.38 29.50
CA GLU A 161 -20.16 38.30 29.16
C GLU A 161 -20.11 38.52 27.64
N ILE A 162 -20.09 39.79 27.22
CA ILE A 162 -19.81 40.17 25.83
C ILE A 162 -18.31 40.40 25.68
N ARG A 163 -17.64 39.58 24.88
CA ARG A 163 -16.24 39.77 24.50
C ARG A 163 -16.18 40.33 23.09
N ASN A 164 -15.36 41.35 22.90
CA ASN A 164 -15.07 41.94 21.60
C ASN A 164 -13.55 41.96 21.39
N GLY A 165 -13.11 42.09 20.14
CA GLY A 165 -11.69 41.99 19.75
C GLY A 165 -10.74 43.07 20.30
N HIS A 166 -11.19 43.95 21.22
CA HIS A 166 -10.39 45.02 21.79
C HIS A 166 -10.04 44.75 23.28
N LYS A 167 -8.76 44.44 23.55
CA LYS A 167 -8.04 44.52 24.85
C LYS A 167 -7.96 43.35 25.85
N ALA A 168 -8.50 42.15 25.65
CA ALA A 168 -8.17 41.04 26.57
C ALA A 168 -8.32 39.59 26.05
N TYR A 169 -8.91 39.36 24.88
CA TYR A 169 -9.16 38.01 24.35
C TYR A 169 -8.63 37.92 22.91
N THR A 170 -8.02 36.77 22.57
CA THR A 170 -7.33 36.41 21.32
C THR A 170 -7.32 37.55 20.31
N ARG A 171 -6.33 38.43 20.48
CA ARG A 171 -6.21 39.73 19.81
C ARG A 171 -6.57 39.55 18.34
N MET A 172 -7.61 40.23 17.85
CA MET A 172 -7.74 40.45 16.41
C MET A 172 -6.42 41.08 15.97
N GLN A 173 -5.64 40.33 15.21
CA GLN A 173 -4.23 40.62 14.95
C GLN A 173 -4.03 41.83 13.99
N GLY A 174 -5.07 42.66 13.81
CA GLY A 174 -5.09 43.94 13.09
C GLY A 174 -5.87 45.02 13.87
N SER A 175 -6.59 45.90 13.17
CA SER A 175 -7.37 46.99 13.77
C SER A 175 -8.85 46.90 13.43
N VAL A 176 -9.73 46.94 14.43
CA VAL A 176 -11.19 47.06 14.25
C VAL A 176 -11.56 48.55 14.32
N GLU A 177 -12.19 49.08 13.27
CA GLU A 177 -12.56 50.51 13.14
C GLU A 177 -13.90 50.79 13.84
N TYR A 178 -14.90 49.93 13.62
CA TYR A 178 -16.16 49.95 14.37
C TYR A 178 -16.74 48.54 14.51
N PHE A 179 -17.57 48.36 15.53
CA PHE A 179 -18.35 47.14 15.70
C PHE A 179 -19.74 47.48 16.28
N LYS A 180 -20.79 47.14 15.53
CA LYS A 180 -22.18 47.45 15.85
C LYS A 180 -23.07 46.21 15.71
N LEU A 181 -24.05 46.09 16.59
CA LEU A 181 -25.13 45.10 16.51
C LEU A 181 -26.43 45.84 16.20
N ALA A 182 -27.06 45.52 15.07
CA ALA A 182 -28.38 46.04 14.73
C ALA A 182 -29.45 44.98 15.00
N LEU A 183 -30.37 45.29 15.90
CA LEU A 183 -31.44 44.41 16.35
C LEU A 183 -32.70 44.73 15.52
N GLY A 184 -33.03 43.86 14.57
CA GLY A 184 -34.18 44.01 13.67
C GLY A 184 -33.88 44.77 12.38
N GLY A 185 -34.91 45.09 11.60
CA GLY A 185 -34.79 45.77 10.30
C GLY A 185 -34.45 44.86 9.12
N THR A 186 -34.30 45.44 7.93
CA THR A 186 -33.91 44.71 6.70
C THR A 186 -32.41 44.78 6.44
N VAL A 187 -31.87 43.86 5.61
CA VAL A 187 -30.47 43.89 5.17
C VAL A 187 -30.12 45.23 4.55
N ALA A 188 -31.04 45.86 3.81
CA ALA A 188 -30.83 47.21 3.26
C ALA A 188 -30.72 48.31 4.33
N GLN A 189 -31.47 48.19 5.44
CA GLN A 189 -31.36 49.12 6.57
C GLN A 189 -30.06 48.91 7.36
N ALA A 190 -29.60 47.67 7.51
CA ALA A 190 -28.29 47.35 8.08
C ALA A 190 -27.15 47.85 7.15
N GLY A 191 -27.27 47.62 5.84
CA GLY A 191 -26.35 48.15 4.82
C GLY A 191 -26.23 49.68 4.89
N ALA A 192 -27.34 50.40 5.09
CA ALA A 192 -27.32 51.86 5.24
C ALA A 192 -26.54 52.38 6.47
N LEU A 193 -26.36 51.56 7.51
CA LEU A 193 -25.54 51.92 8.68
C LEU A 193 -24.03 51.67 8.46
N THR A 194 -23.67 51.05 7.34
CA THR A 194 -22.30 50.64 6.94
C THR A 194 -21.96 51.14 5.51
N ASP A 195 -22.73 52.12 5.01
CA ASP A 195 -22.58 52.73 3.67
C ASP A 195 -22.63 51.73 2.49
N CYS A 196 -23.49 50.70 2.59
CA CYS A 196 -23.64 49.62 1.61
C CYS A 196 -24.98 49.63 0.83
N PRO A 197 -25.00 49.69 -0.53
CA PRO A 197 -26.22 49.70 -1.34
C PRO A 197 -26.61 48.33 -1.92
N PHE A 198 -27.64 47.66 -1.37
CA PHE A 198 -28.17 46.37 -1.89
C PHE A 198 -29.36 46.57 -2.88
N GLN A 199 -29.39 45.84 -4.02
CA GLN A 199 -30.48 45.79 -5.03
C GLN A 199 -31.34 44.50 -4.88
N GLY A 200 -32.66 44.56 -5.06
CA GLY A 200 -33.64 43.59 -4.51
C GLY A 200 -34.28 42.52 -5.43
N ASP A 201 -34.96 41.57 -4.75
CA ASP A 201 -35.68 40.32 -5.14
C ASP A 201 -36.79 40.36 -6.21
N ALA A 202 -37.02 39.21 -6.89
CA ALA A 202 -38.35 38.73 -7.34
C ALA A 202 -38.43 37.22 -7.77
N SER A 203 -38.89 36.34 -6.85
CA SER A 203 -40.00 35.33 -6.95
C SER A 203 -40.11 34.20 -8.03
N SER A 204 -40.14 32.93 -7.53
CA SER A 204 -41.18 31.87 -7.65
C SER A 204 -41.41 31.05 -8.95
N TYR A 205 -41.40 29.68 -8.89
CA TYR A 205 -42.51 28.75 -9.24
C TYR A 205 -42.15 27.22 -9.12
N ASN A 206 -42.81 26.56 -8.15
CA ASN A 206 -43.46 25.23 -8.08
C ASN A 206 -42.81 23.83 -8.35
N ILE A 207 -43.23 22.95 -7.43
CA ILE A 207 -43.07 21.50 -7.18
C ILE A 207 -44.13 20.69 -7.99
N VAL A 208 -43.96 19.36 -8.14
CA VAL A 208 -44.94 18.27 -7.78
C VAL A 208 -44.88 16.99 -8.66
N ASN A 209 -44.55 15.87 -7.99
CA ASN A 209 -45.00 14.46 -8.09
C ASN A 209 -44.55 13.46 -9.19
N GLY A 210 -44.26 12.22 -8.74
CA GLY A 210 -44.65 11.00 -9.46
C GLY A 210 -43.95 9.71 -9.01
N GLU A 211 -44.54 8.99 -8.06
CA GLU A 211 -44.10 7.67 -7.55
C GLU A 211 -44.95 6.52 -8.20
N VAL A 212 -44.36 5.31 -8.28
CA VAL A 212 -44.98 3.95 -8.34
C VAL A 212 -45.36 3.30 -9.71
N ASN A 213 -44.68 2.19 -10.07
CA ASN A 213 -45.27 0.83 -10.27
C ASN A 213 -44.28 -0.28 -10.74
N SER A 214 -43.96 -1.19 -9.81
CA SER A 214 -43.87 -2.68 -9.80
C SER A 214 -44.02 -3.61 -11.05
N ILE A 215 -43.31 -4.76 -10.95
CA ILE A 215 -43.57 -6.20 -11.36
C ILE A 215 -42.89 -6.77 -12.63
N LEU A 216 -41.98 -7.77 -12.45
CA LEU A 216 -42.02 -9.19 -12.92
C LEU A 216 -40.58 -9.80 -12.85
N GLY A 217 -40.25 -11.03 -12.41
CA GLY A 217 -40.95 -12.17 -11.84
C GLY A 217 -39.98 -13.36 -11.67
N ASP A 218 -40.17 -14.08 -10.55
CA ASP A 218 -39.89 -15.48 -10.23
C ASP A 218 -39.25 -16.40 -11.29
N HIS A 219 -38.04 -16.92 -11.02
CA HIS A 219 -37.43 -18.01 -11.80
C HIS A 219 -36.56 -19.00 -10.99
N THR A 220 -36.91 -19.42 -9.78
CA THR A 220 -36.15 -20.49 -9.06
C THR A 220 -37.02 -21.43 -8.21
N LYS A 221 -38.15 -21.89 -8.76
CA LYS A 221 -38.96 -23.00 -8.21
C LYS A 221 -38.62 -24.39 -8.77
N ALA A 222 -37.48 -24.55 -9.45
CA ALA A 222 -37.12 -25.78 -10.17
C ALA A 222 -36.00 -26.63 -9.54
N LEU A 223 -35.40 -26.23 -8.40
CA LEU A 223 -34.35 -27.04 -7.73
C LEU A 223 -34.87 -27.97 -6.61
N ILE A 224 -36.15 -27.91 -6.27
CA ILE A 224 -36.75 -28.71 -5.18
C ILE A 224 -37.09 -30.16 -5.64
N GLY A 225 -36.84 -30.51 -6.91
CA GLY A 225 -37.18 -31.82 -7.49
C GLY A 225 -36.12 -32.92 -7.39
N GLN A 226 -34.85 -32.60 -7.09
CA GLN A 226 -33.75 -33.60 -7.10
C GLN A 226 -33.42 -34.22 -5.75
N LEU A 227 -33.94 -33.66 -4.65
CA LEU A 227 -33.71 -34.15 -3.27
C LEU A 227 -34.59 -35.34 -2.86
N ILE A 228 -35.37 -35.92 -3.78
CA ILE A 228 -36.31 -37.01 -3.47
C ILE A 228 -35.79 -38.40 -3.87
N ILE A 229 -34.65 -38.51 -4.57
CA ILE A 229 -34.10 -39.82 -5.01
C ILE A 229 -32.89 -40.29 -4.17
N PHE A 230 -32.23 -39.40 -3.40
CA PHE A 230 -31.05 -39.78 -2.61
C PHE A 230 -31.39 -40.49 -1.29
N ASN A 231 -32.59 -40.29 -0.75
CA ASN A 231 -33.05 -40.92 0.49
C ASN A 231 -33.70 -42.31 0.32
N GLN A 232 -33.59 -42.91 -0.87
CA GLN A 232 -34.17 -44.22 -1.16
C GLN A 232 -33.13 -45.36 -1.23
N ILE A 233 -31.84 -45.07 -0.97
CA ILE A 233 -30.75 -46.07 -1.02
C ILE A 233 -30.11 -46.32 0.37
N LEU A 234 -30.25 -45.40 1.33
CA LEU A 234 -29.64 -45.53 2.67
C LEU A 234 -30.51 -46.25 3.73
N GLY A 235 -31.67 -46.79 3.34
CA GLY A 235 -32.70 -47.24 4.30
C GLY A 235 -33.09 -48.71 4.27
N GLU A 236 -32.60 -49.52 3.33
CA GLU A 236 -33.00 -50.93 3.25
C GLU A 236 -31.84 -51.88 3.58
N LEU A 237 -31.81 -52.23 4.86
CA LEU A 237 -31.33 -53.50 5.43
C LEU A 237 -29.83 -53.75 5.51
N ARG A 238 -29.25 -53.09 6.52
CA ARG A 238 -28.51 -53.76 7.59
C ARG A 238 -29.04 -55.17 7.91
N GLU A 239 -28.09 -56.11 8.04
CA GLU A 239 -28.18 -57.53 8.50
C GLU A 239 -28.24 -58.61 7.41
N ASP A 240 -27.06 -59.06 6.97
CA ASP A 240 -26.79 -60.49 6.82
C ASP A 240 -25.37 -60.81 7.32
N ILE A 241 -25.29 -61.18 8.59
CA ILE A 241 -24.11 -61.72 9.26
C ILE A 241 -23.81 -63.14 8.73
N ARG A 242 -22.52 -63.42 8.45
CA ARG A 242 -21.80 -64.72 8.29
C ARG A 242 -21.33 -65.01 6.86
N GLU A 243 -20.02 -65.03 6.65
CA GLU A 243 -19.25 -66.27 6.85
C GLU A 243 -17.73 -66.03 6.98
N GLN A 244 -17.21 -66.58 8.08
CA GLN A 244 -15.94 -67.30 8.23
C GLN A 244 -14.64 -66.61 7.78
N VAL A 245 -13.83 -66.10 8.72
CA VAL A 245 -12.93 -66.92 9.56
C VAL A 245 -12.09 -67.90 8.73
N LYS A 246 -10.81 -67.56 8.57
CA LYS A 246 -9.64 -68.38 8.95
C LYS A 246 -8.36 -67.64 8.56
N GLU A 247 -7.79 -66.87 9.48
CA GLU A 247 -6.71 -67.31 10.38
C GLU A 247 -5.49 -67.93 9.67
N MET A 248 -4.42 -67.12 9.72
CA MET A 248 -3.02 -67.51 9.80
C MET A 248 -2.78 -68.51 10.96
N SER A 249 -2.29 -69.72 10.66
CA SER A 249 -1.26 -70.41 11.47
C SER A 249 -0.90 -71.78 10.89
N LEU A 250 0.41 -72.03 10.68
CA LEU A 250 1.19 -73.12 11.27
C LEU A 250 2.42 -73.49 10.44
N ILE A 251 3.52 -72.83 10.79
CA ILE A 251 4.84 -73.44 10.81
C ILE A 251 4.87 -74.39 12.02
N ARG A 252 4.69 -75.69 11.79
CA ARG A 252 5.38 -76.76 12.52
C ARG A 252 5.16 -78.08 11.78
N ASN A 253 6.27 -78.80 11.57
CA ASN A 253 6.39 -80.19 11.12
C ASN A 253 6.84 -80.40 9.67
N ALA A 254 8.13 -80.18 9.43
CA ALA A 254 8.88 -80.92 8.42
C ALA A 254 10.32 -81.18 8.88
N ILE A 255 10.48 -81.69 10.11
CA ILE A 255 11.67 -82.45 10.51
C ILE A 255 11.14 -83.64 11.31
N LEU A 256 11.10 -84.81 10.67
CA LEU A 256 11.19 -86.16 11.25
C LEU A 256 10.87 -87.17 10.13
N GLU A 257 11.84 -87.48 9.27
CA GLU A 257 12.07 -88.87 8.88
C GLU A 257 13.58 -89.10 8.70
N CYS A 258 14.11 -89.76 9.71
CA CYS A 258 15.43 -90.34 9.77
C CYS A 258 15.30 -91.79 9.33
N GLN A 259 16.19 -92.28 8.46
CA GLN A 259 16.98 -93.51 8.64
C GLN A 259 17.56 -93.99 7.30
N MET A 260 18.87 -94.24 7.27
CA MET A 260 19.47 -95.52 6.88
C MET A 260 20.98 -95.48 7.17
N CYS A 261 21.45 -96.25 8.17
CA CYS A 261 22.87 -96.50 8.44
C CYS A 261 23.26 -97.91 7.94
N GLY A 262 24.44 -98.03 7.32
CA GLY A 262 25.10 -99.30 6.98
C GLY A 262 26.62 -99.19 7.17
N PHE A 263 27.20 -100.18 7.86
CA PHE A 263 28.60 -100.30 8.29
C PHE A 263 29.63 -100.44 7.16
N HIS A 264 30.85 -99.86 7.31
CA HIS A 264 32.13 -100.48 6.91
C HIS A 264 33.37 -99.81 7.56
N GLU A 265 34.31 -100.68 7.94
CA GLU A 265 35.67 -100.64 8.55
C GLU A 265 36.69 -99.49 8.25
N PRO A 266 37.82 -99.42 9.02
CA PRO A 266 38.46 -98.18 9.46
C PRO A 266 39.43 -97.58 8.44
N ARG A 267 39.23 -96.29 8.12
CA ARG A 267 40.14 -95.46 7.33
C ARG A 267 40.72 -94.34 8.20
N SER A 268 41.99 -94.00 7.97
CA SER A 268 42.68 -92.87 8.63
C SER A 268 41.83 -91.60 8.50
N ARG A 269 41.71 -90.83 9.60
CA ARG A 269 40.81 -89.68 9.68
C ARG A 269 41.32 -88.46 8.90
N CYS A 270 42.54 -88.53 8.35
CA CYS A 270 43.07 -87.57 7.37
C CYS A 270 43.04 -88.09 5.91
N GLN A 271 42.35 -89.20 5.60
CA GLN A 271 42.20 -89.71 4.23
C GLN A 271 40.75 -90.14 3.90
N PRO A 272 40.06 -89.43 3.00
CA PRO A 272 40.50 -88.21 2.29
C PRO A 272 40.75 -87.04 3.25
N ASN A 273 41.69 -86.14 2.91
CA ASN A 273 42.07 -85.02 3.77
C ASN A 273 40.82 -84.17 4.11
N PRO A 274 40.39 -84.09 5.39
CA PRO A 274 39.23 -83.30 5.81
C PRO A 274 39.55 -81.80 5.88
N CYS A 275 40.83 -81.43 5.79
CA CYS A 275 41.26 -80.04 5.73
C CYS A 275 41.15 -79.51 4.30
N PHE A 276 41.00 -78.19 4.20
CA PHE A 276 40.90 -77.50 2.93
C PHE A 276 42.11 -77.80 2.02
N LYS A 277 41.91 -77.81 0.69
CA LYS A 277 42.95 -78.19 -0.29
C LYS A 277 44.19 -77.28 -0.13
N GLY A 278 45.31 -77.84 0.30
CA GLY A 278 46.55 -77.09 0.58
C GLY A 278 46.84 -76.85 2.06
N VAL A 279 45.89 -77.16 2.96
CA VAL A 279 46.05 -77.13 4.42
C VAL A 279 46.47 -78.51 4.93
N GLY A 280 47.47 -78.53 5.83
CA GLY A 280 47.95 -79.76 6.48
C GLY A 280 46.97 -80.30 7.53
N CYS A 281 46.70 -81.60 7.51
CA CYS A 281 45.87 -82.32 8.49
C CYS A 281 46.75 -83.04 9.52
N MET A 282 46.42 -82.88 10.81
CA MET A 282 47.08 -83.55 11.93
C MET A 282 46.06 -84.43 12.66
N GLU A 283 46.37 -85.71 12.90
CA GLU A 283 45.49 -86.60 13.68
C GLU A 283 45.59 -86.26 15.18
N THR A 284 44.45 -86.13 15.85
CA THR A 284 44.37 -85.79 17.29
C THR A 284 43.50 -86.79 18.04
N PHE A 285 43.70 -86.91 19.35
CA PHE A 285 42.98 -87.88 20.20
C PHE A 285 41.65 -87.33 20.76
N ASP A 286 41.42 -86.02 20.65
CA ASP A 286 40.18 -85.36 21.07
C ASP A 286 39.19 -85.29 19.90
N PHE A 287 37.91 -85.52 20.17
CA PHE A 287 36.85 -85.49 19.15
C PHE A 287 36.78 -84.10 18.47
N PRO A 288 36.82 -83.99 17.12
CA PRO A 288 36.48 -84.97 16.08
C PRO A 288 37.63 -85.88 15.58
N GLY A 289 38.82 -85.83 16.18
CA GLY A 289 39.93 -86.76 15.93
C GLY A 289 40.91 -86.32 14.82
N TYR A 290 40.82 -85.08 14.37
CA TYR A 290 41.77 -84.42 13.47
C TYR A 290 41.75 -82.91 13.74
N HIS A 291 42.84 -82.22 13.42
CA HIS A 291 42.98 -80.77 13.49
C HIS A 291 43.65 -80.25 12.21
N CYS A 292 43.12 -79.17 11.66
CA CYS A 292 43.66 -78.55 10.44
C CYS A 292 44.56 -77.36 10.78
N GLY A 293 45.60 -77.14 9.98
CA GLY A 293 46.43 -75.93 10.06
C GLY A 293 45.68 -74.66 9.64
N PRO A 294 46.33 -73.48 9.72
CA PRO A 294 45.75 -72.24 9.22
C PRO A 294 45.52 -72.30 7.70
N CYS A 295 44.56 -71.52 7.22
CA CYS A 295 44.27 -71.40 5.79
C CYS A 295 45.46 -70.81 5.00
N PRO A 296 45.62 -71.14 3.70
CA PRO A 296 46.67 -70.57 2.86
C PRO A 296 46.54 -69.04 2.72
N GLU A 297 47.63 -68.34 2.36
CA GLU A 297 47.61 -66.88 2.17
C GLU A 297 46.48 -66.44 1.22
N GLY A 298 45.69 -65.43 1.65
CA GLY A 298 44.52 -64.93 0.91
C GLY A 298 43.17 -65.54 1.32
N MET A 299 43.14 -66.54 2.21
CA MET A 299 41.91 -67.19 2.66
C MET A 299 41.72 -67.12 4.17
N THR A 300 40.48 -67.01 4.65
CA THR A 300 40.15 -66.99 6.08
C THR A 300 39.22 -68.14 6.46
N GLY A 301 39.33 -68.64 7.69
CA GLY A 301 38.52 -69.76 8.17
C GLY A 301 39.22 -70.62 9.21
N ASN A 302 38.60 -71.76 9.54
CA ASN A 302 39.02 -72.66 10.61
C ASN A 302 39.91 -73.82 10.14
N GLY A 303 40.45 -73.75 8.91
CA GLY A 303 41.34 -74.76 8.32
C GLY A 303 40.64 -75.98 7.70
N THR A 304 39.40 -76.30 8.10
CA THR A 304 38.53 -77.29 7.42
C THR A 304 37.67 -76.64 6.34
N HIS A 305 37.07 -75.50 6.68
CA HIS A 305 36.47 -74.58 5.73
C HIS A 305 37.32 -73.33 5.68
N CYS A 306 38.12 -73.23 4.62
CA CYS A 306 38.71 -71.96 4.21
C CYS A 306 37.81 -71.39 3.14
N GLN A 307 37.31 -70.20 3.39
CA GLN A 307 36.68 -69.39 2.36
C GLN A 307 37.76 -68.44 1.84
N ASP A 308 37.65 -68.06 0.57
CA ASP A 308 38.45 -66.94 0.10
C ASP A 308 38.22 -65.78 1.08
N ILE A 309 39.22 -64.95 1.30
CA ILE A 309 38.88 -63.61 1.78
C ILE A 309 38.13 -63.04 0.59
N ASP A 310 36.80 -63.17 0.60
CA ASP A 310 35.94 -62.29 -0.16
C ASP A 310 36.34 -60.91 0.35
N GLU A 311 37.31 -60.30 -0.32
CA GLU A 311 37.26 -58.89 -0.60
C GLU A 311 35.94 -58.73 -1.32
N GLU A 312 34.86 -58.69 -0.53
CA GLU A 312 33.57 -58.25 -0.95
C GLU A 312 33.81 -56.79 -1.28
N CYS A 313 34.29 -56.57 -2.51
CA CYS A 313 34.28 -55.29 -3.15
C CYS A 313 32.80 -54.98 -3.29
N SER A 314 32.22 -54.43 -2.22
CA SER A 314 31.01 -53.64 -2.34
C SER A 314 31.35 -52.56 -3.35
N ASP A 315 30.62 -52.57 -4.45
CA ASP A 315 30.73 -51.53 -5.45
C ASP A 315 30.60 -50.19 -4.73
N PHE A 316 31.64 -49.37 -4.82
CA PHE A 316 31.65 -48.06 -4.21
C PHE A 316 30.85 -47.17 -5.17
N ASP A 317 29.63 -46.80 -4.79
CA ASP A 317 28.77 -46.02 -5.67
C ASP A 317 29.30 -44.60 -5.76
N GLU A 318 30.18 -44.35 -6.73
CA GLU A 318 30.77 -43.03 -6.91
C GLU A 318 29.70 -41.96 -7.20
N CYS A 319 28.51 -42.34 -7.67
CA CYS A 319 27.43 -41.39 -7.89
C CYS A 319 26.81 -40.86 -6.58
N LEU A 320 26.88 -41.62 -5.49
CA LEU A 320 26.36 -41.24 -4.18
C LEU A 320 27.48 -40.73 -3.24
N ASP A 321 28.65 -41.37 -3.31
CA ASP A 321 29.73 -41.14 -2.35
C ASP A 321 30.75 -40.07 -2.81
N LEU A 322 30.71 -39.63 -4.06
CA LEU A 322 31.53 -38.54 -4.61
C LEU A 322 30.65 -37.40 -5.16
N ALA A 323 30.63 -36.26 -4.45
CA ALA A 323 29.84 -35.07 -4.81
C ALA A 323 30.16 -34.45 -6.21
N ASN A 324 31.30 -34.83 -6.83
CA ASN A 324 31.73 -34.35 -8.15
C ASN A 324 32.15 -35.49 -9.10
N ALA A 325 31.54 -36.69 -8.96
CA ALA A 325 31.89 -37.83 -9.81
C ALA A 325 31.70 -37.50 -11.31
N CYS A 326 30.56 -36.91 -11.65
CA CYS A 326 30.25 -36.44 -12.99
C CYS A 326 30.10 -34.93 -13.04
N THR A 327 30.14 -34.38 -14.26
CA THR A 327 29.85 -32.96 -14.49
C THR A 327 28.46 -32.62 -13.90
N PRO A 328 28.29 -31.46 -13.22
CA PRO A 328 26.98 -31.04 -12.71
C PRO A 328 25.91 -31.11 -13.79
N ASN A 329 24.69 -31.53 -13.44
CA ASN A 329 23.56 -31.71 -14.38
C ASN A 329 23.76 -32.80 -15.46
N SER A 330 24.62 -33.79 -15.20
CA SER A 330 24.70 -35.02 -16.00
C SER A 330 24.24 -36.24 -15.23
N ILE A 331 23.73 -37.25 -15.95
CA ILE A 331 23.25 -38.50 -15.36
C ILE A 331 24.45 -39.35 -14.97
N CYS A 332 24.67 -39.59 -13.68
CA CYS A 332 25.69 -40.53 -13.23
C CYS A 332 25.12 -41.95 -13.23
N ILE A 333 25.83 -42.90 -13.82
CA ILE A 333 25.44 -44.31 -13.88
C ILE A 333 26.55 -45.11 -13.21
N ASN A 334 26.27 -45.59 -12.00
CA ASN A 334 27.16 -46.48 -11.28
C ASN A 334 27.27 -47.83 -12.02
N THR A 335 28.48 -48.41 -12.05
CA THR A 335 28.77 -49.71 -12.66
C THR A 335 29.67 -50.51 -11.72
N ILE A 336 29.58 -51.83 -11.77
CA ILE A 336 30.36 -52.65 -10.84
C ILE A 336 31.87 -52.41 -11.02
N GLY A 337 32.49 -51.78 -10.03
CA GLY A 337 33.90 -51.39 -9.93
C GLY A 337 34.26 -50.02 -10.53
N SER A 338 33.29 -49.21 -10.99
CA SER A 338 33.52 -47.87 -11.58
C SER A 338 32.22 -47.10 -11.83
N TYR A 339 32.27 -45.85 -12.26
CA TYR A 339 31.09 -45.14 -12.72
C TYR A 339 31.25 -44.65 -14.17
N ARG A 340 30.13 -44.45 -14.86
CA ARG A 340 30.12 -43.74 -16.14
C ARG A 340 29.16 -42.57 -16.07
N CYS A 341 29.60 -41.45 -16.62
CA CYS A 341 28.74 -40.30 -16.78
C CYS A 341 27.99 -40.39 -18.11
N GLY A 342 26.68 -40.42 -18.02
CA GLY A 342 25.74 -40.43 -19.14
C GLY A 342 25.56 -39.05 -19.78
N GLN A 343 24.50 -38.94 -20.56
CA GLN A 343 24.06 -37.68 -21.15
C GLN A 343 23.70 -36.66 -20.07
N CYS A 344 23.67 -35.39 -20.47
CA CYS A 344 23.11 -34.35 -19.62
C CYS A 344 21.65 -34.69 -19.25
N LYS A 345 21.23 -34.31 -18.05
CA LYS A 345 19.83 -34.47 -17.60
C LYS A 345 18.88 -33.73 -18.56
N VAL A 346 17.59 -34.07 -18.53
CA VAL A 346 16.57 -33.37 -19.32
C VAL A 346 16.69 -31.86 -19.05
N GLY A 347 16.58 -31.04 -20.11
CA GLY A 347 16.82 -29.60 -20.01
C GLY A 347 18.28 -29.15 -20.15
N TYR A 348 19.27 -30.05 -20.18
CA TYR A 348 20.69 -29.72 -20.33
C TYR A 348 21.33 -30.35 -21.60
N VAL A 349 22.30 -29.66 -22.19
CA VAL A 349 23.12 -30.09 -23.33
C VAL A 349 24.60 -29.80 -23.06
N GLY A 350 25.47 -30.64 -23.61
CA GLY A 350 26.90 -30.50 -23.41
C GLY A 350 27.58 -31.86 -23.35
N ASN A 351 28.76 -31.87 -22.75
CA ASN A 351 29.54 -33.09 -22.56
C ASN A 351 30.34 -33.03 -21.25
N GLN A 352 30.97 -34.14 -20.89
CA GLN A 352 31.73 -34.28 -19.65
C GLN A 352 33.02 -33.44 -19.60
N THR A 353 33.41 -32.76 -20.69
CA THR A 353 34.66 -31.98 -20.79
C THR A 353 34.40 -30.48 -20.77
N ALA A 354 33.30 -30.05 -21.38
CA ALA A 354 32.88 -28.66 -21.45
C ALA A 354 31.98 -28.27 -20.28
N GLY A 355 31.19 -29.20 -19.73
CA GLY A 355 30.06 -28.86 -18.87
C GLY A 355 28.75 -29.34 -19.46
N CYS A 356 27.77 -29.68 -18.63
CA CYS A 356 26.37 -29.74 -19.04
C CYS A 356 25.75 -28.38 -18.75
N PHE A 357 25.31 -27.71 -19.81
CA PHE A 357 24.70 -26.38 -19.77
C PHE A 357 23.22 -26.49 -20.08
N PRO A 358 22.36 -25.59 -19.61
CA PRO A 358 20.95 -25.59 -20.00
C PRO A 358 20.81 -25.55 -21.53
N ARG A 359 19.95 -26.41 -22.08
CA ARG A 359 19.62 -26.58 -23.52
C ARG A 359 19.14 -25.28 -24.17
N LYS A 360 18.59 -24.39 -23.35
CA LYS A 360 18.23 -23.01 -23.67
C LYS A 360 18.97 -22.12 -22.66
N SER A 361 20.15 -21.64 -23.01
CA SER A 361 20.79 -20.58 -22.22
C SER A 361 21.17 -19.44 -23.13
N CYS A 362 21.01 -18.22 -22.63
CA CYS A 362 21.37 -16.98 -23.32
C CYS A 362 22.83 -16.99 -23.83
N ALA A 363 23.70 -17.80 -23.21
CA ALA A 363 25.11 -17.98 -23.58
C ALA A 363 25.41 -19.18 -24.52
N SER A 364 24.53 -20.17 -24.61
CA SER A 364 24.77 -21.43 -25.39
C SER A 364 24.08 -21.44 -26.75
N LEU A 365 23.20 -20.48 -27.02
CA LEU A 365 22.61 -20.34 -28.34
C LEU A 365 23.68 -19.83 -29.31
N SER A 366 24.00 -20.64 -30.33
CA SER A 366 24.78 -20.19 -31.49
C SER A 366 24.08 -19.06 -32.28
N PHE A 367 22.87 -18.65 -31.84
CA PHE A 367 22.04 -17.56 -32.34
C PHE A 367 21.23 -16.96 -31.18
N ASN A 368 21.58 -15.77 -30.69
CA ASN A 368 20.77 -15.05 -29.70
C ASN A 368 19.41 -14.68 -30.35
N PRO A 369 18.26 -15.13 -29.83
CA PRO A 369 16.95 -14.88 -30.42
C PRO A 369 16.43 -13.46 -30.17
N CYS A 370 17.09 -12.71 -29.27
CA CYS A 370 16.71 -11.36 -28.90
C CYS A 370 17.33 -10.31 -29.84
N ASP A 371 16.72 -9.12 -29.88
CA ASP A 371 17.29 -7.97 -30.55
C ASP A 371 18.70 -7.65 -30.00
N ARG A 372 19.54 -6.98 -30.79
CA ARG A 372 20.85 -6.48 -30.34
C ARG A 372 20.75 -5.49 -29.16
N ASN A 373 19.59 -4.85 -29.02
CA ASN A 373 19.27 -3.89 -27.98
C ASN A 373 18.35 -4.51 -26.91
N ALA A 374 18.26 -5.84 -26.86
CA ALA A 374 17.56 -6.58 -25.82
C ALA A 374 18.54 -7.47 -25.05
N HIS A 375 18.15 -7.84 -23.84
CA HIS A 375 18.80 -8.89 -23.07
C HIS A 375 17.87 -10.09 -22.93
N CYS A 376 18.49 -11.24 -22.77
CA CYS A 376 17.83 -12.53 -22.71
C CYS A 376 17.62 -12.91 -21.23
N ILE A 377 16.39 -13.28 -20.89
CA ILE A 377 15.97 -13.69 -19.55
C ILE A 377 15.54 -15.15 -19.62
N ILE A 378 16.10 -15.97 -18.74
CA ILE A 378 15.72 -17.38 -18.59
C ILE A 378 14.64 -17.45 -17.51
N GLN A 379 13.51 -18.05 -17.85
CA GLN A 379 12.37 -18.24 -16.96
C GLN A 379 12.50 -19.55 -16.15
N ARG A 380 11.68 -19.72 -15.11
CA ARG A 380 11.70 -20.92 -14.22
C ARG A 380 11.51 -22.23 -15.00
N ASN A 381 10.56 -22.25 -15.94
CA ASN A 381 10.30 -23.38 -16.85
C ASN A 381 11.41 -23.64 -17.91
N GLY A 382 12.50 -22.85 -17.88
CA GLY A 382 13.61 -22.94 -18.83
C GLY A 382 13.35 -22.31 -20.19
N ASP A 383 12.24 -21.59 -20.37
CA ASP A 383 11.99 -20.78 -21.56
C ASP A 383 12.84 -19.51 -21.59
N VAL A 384 13.10 -19.06 -22.81
CA VAL A 384 13.89 -17.85 -23.07
C VAL A 384 12.93 -16.76 -23.50
N THR A 385 12.91 -15.69 -22.72
CA THR A 385 12.23 -14.45 -23.05
C THR A 385 13.25 -13.36 -23.34
N CYS A 386 12.83 -12.35 -24.10
CA CYS A 386 13.67 -11.22 -24.45
C CYS A 386 13.04 -9.95 -23.87
N ALA A 387 13.84 -9.11 -23.24
CA ALA A 387 13.41 -7.80 -22.76
C ALA A 387 14.31 -6.74 -23.37
N CYS A 388 13.72 -5.66 -23.89
CA CYS A 388 14.49 -4.54 -24.41
C CYS A 388 15.32 -3.88 -23.28
N ASN A 389 16.52 -3.41 -23.62
CA ASN A 389 17.37 -2.69 -22.68
C ASN A 389 16.80 -1.30 -22.39
N VAL A 390 17.19 -0.70 -21.26
CA VAL A 390 16.78 0.67 -20.90
C VAL A 390 17.09 1.67 -22.03
N GLY A 391 16.11 2.53 -22.35
CA GLY A 391 16.13 3.43 -23.50
C GLY A 391 15.68 2.78 -24.82
N TRP A 392 15.15 1.56 -24.75
CA TRP A 392 14.55 0.84 -25.87
C TRP A 392 13.24 0.17 -25.45
N ALA A 393 12.27 0.13 -26.36
CA ALA A 393 10.96 -0.49 -26.16
C ALA A 393 10.59 -1.43 -27.33
N GLY A 394 9.70 -2.39 -27.08
CA GLY A 394 9.31 -3.43 -28.01
C GLY A 394 9.05 -4.78 -27.34
N ASN A 395 8.81 -5.82 -28.14
CA ASN A 395 8.57 -7.18 -27.68
C ASN A 395 9.86 -7.97 -27.32
N GLY A 396 11.00 -7.28 -27.19
CA GLY A 396 12.32 -7.88 -26.96
C GLY A 396 12.98 -8.56 -28.17
N HIS A 397 12.20 -9.04 -29.13
CA HIS A 397 12.73 -9.57 -30.41
C HIS A 397 12.98 -8.47 -31.43
N THR A 398 12.23 -7.38 -31.34
CA THR A 398 12.42 -6.16 -32.11
C THR A 398 12.33 -4.98 -31.16
N CYS A 399 13.43 -4.25 -30.98
CA CYS A 399 13.49 -3.11 -30.08
C CYS A 399 13.75 -1.80 -30.84
N GLY A 400 12.91 -0.81 -30.56
CA GLY A 400 12.99 0.56 -31.03
C GLY A 400 13.54 1.49 -29.97
N LYS A 401 13.97 2.69 -30.37
CA LYS A 401 14.38 3.71 -29.41
C LYS A 401 13.16 4.17 -28.61
N ASP A 402 13.36 4.32 -27.32
CA ASP A 402 12.39 4.83 -26.35
C ASP A 402 13.09 6.00 -25.64
N THR A 403 12.65 7.23 -25.93
CA THR A 403 13.33 8.46 -25.53
C THR A 403 13.01 8.87 -24.09
N ASP A 404 11.78 8.67 -23.65
CA ASP A 404 11.30 9.07 -22.33
C ASP A 404 11.14 7.88 -21.37
N ILE A 405 11.44 6.66 -21.82
CA ILE A 405 11.62 5.44 -21.03
C ILE A 405 10.33 4.96 -20.36
N ASP A 406 9.20 5.13 -21.02
CA ASP A 406 7.89 4.69 -20.52
C ASP A 406 7.50 3.27 -21.01
N GLY A 407 8.30 2.68 -21.89
CA GLY A 407 8.07 1.35 -22.45
C GLY A 407 7.34 1.34 -23.79
N TYR A 408 7.12 2.49 -24.43
CA TYR A 408 6.68 2.60 -25.82
C TYR A 408 7.77 3.22 -26.71
N PRO A 409 7.93 2.72 -27.95
CA PRO A 409 8.97 3.23 -28.85
C PRO A 409 8.53 4.52 -29.54
N ASP A 410 9.48 5.43 -29.79
CA ASP A 410 9.29 6.71 -30.52
C ASP A 410 8.59 6.53 -31.89
N ARG A 411 8.66 5.32 -32.46
CA ARG A 411 8.09 4.95 -33.76
C ARG A 411 7.58 3.53 -33.72
N SER A 412 6.49 3.28 -34.45
CA SER A 412 5.92 1.94 -34.59
C SER A 412 6.94 0.95 -35.18
N LEU A 413 7.01 -0.22 -34.56
CA LEU A 413 7.93 -1.30 -34.89
C LEU A 413 7.21 -2.44 -35.64
N PRO A 414 7.88 -3.12 -36.58
CA PRO A 414 7.31 -4.21 -37.36
C PRO A 414 7.29 -5.53 -36.58
N CYS A 415 6.63 -5.56 -35.42
CA CYS A 415 6.51 -6.75 -34.60
C CYS A 415 5.45 -7.71 -35.19
N MET A 416 5.79 -9.01 -35.27
CA MET A 416 4.97 -10.02 -35.93
C MET A 416 3.78 -10.49 -35.09
N ASP A 417 3.89 -10.31 -33.78
CA ASP A 417 2.92 -10.65 -32.74
C ASP A 417 1.91 -9.53 -32.45
N ASN A 418 2.05 -8.36 -33.10
CA ASN A 418 1.22 -7.18 -32.86
C ASN A 418 1.20 -6.75 -31.38
N ASP A 419 2.34 -6.93 -30.70
CA ASP A 419 2.55 -6.50 -29.32
C ASP A 419 2.26 -5.00 -29.17
N LYS A 420 1.59 -4.62 -28.08
CA LYS A 420 1.26 -3.22 -27.79
C LYS A 420 2.49 -2.36 -27.61
N HIS A 421 3.58 -2.90 -27.06
CA HIS A 421 4.86 -2.21 -26.87
C HIS A 421 5.62 -2.00 -28.18
N CYS A 422 5.04 -2.39 -29.31
CA CYS A 422 5.53 -2.07 -30.65
C CYS A 422 4.73 -0.97 -31.35
N LYS A 423 3.64 -0.48 -30.74
CA LYS A 423 2.91 0.70 -31.21
C LYS A 423 3.76 1.95 -30.98
N GLN A 424 3.53 2.97 -31.79
CA GLN A 424 4.21 4.25 -31.60
C GLN A 424 3.67 4.91 -30.34
N ASP A 425 4.59 5.41 -29.53
CA ASP A 425 4.34 6.31 -28.40
C ASP A 425 3.60 7.59 -28.88
N ASN A 426 2.53 7.95 -28.16
CA ASN A 426 1.67 9.09 -28.49
C ASN A 426 2.13 10.39 -27.79
N CYS A 427 3.13 10.32 -26.92
CA CYS A 427 3.76 11.44 -26.22
C CYS A 427 5.30 11.49 -26.14
N ILE A 428 6.08 10.66 -26.85
CA ILE A 428 7.54 10.69 -27.23
C ILE A 428 8.59 11.28 -26.24
N PHE A 429 8.33 12.45 -25.66
CA PHE A 429 9.19 13.17 -24.73
C PHE A 429 8.63 13.26 -23.30
N THR A 430 7.37 12.86 -23.08
CA THR A 430 6.73 12.93 -21.76
C THR A 430 6.19 11.56 -21.38
N PRO A 431 6.76 10.90 -20.35
CA PRO A 431 6.38 9.55 -20.00
C PRO A 431 4.88 9.42 -19.70
N ASN A 432 4.22 8.49 -20.38
CA ASN A 432 2.83 8.13 -20.19
C ASN A 432 2.63 6.65 -20.56
N SER A 433 3.17 5.75 -19.73
CA SER A 433 3.14 4.30 -19.97
C SER A 433 1.73 3.68 -20.03
N GLY A 434 0.69 4.42 -19.64
CA GLY A 434 -0.71 4.08 -19.88
C GLY A 434 -1.19 4.35 -21.33
N GLN A 435 -0.52 5.24 -22.07
CA GLN A 435 -0.83 5.65 -23.45
C GLN A 435 -2.27 6.15 -23.63
N GLU A 436 -2.86 6.75 -22.60
CA GLU A 436 -4.21 7.30 -22.64
C GLU A 436 -4.32 8.43 -23.68
N ASP A 437 -5.45 8.44 -24.39
CA ASP A 437 -5.79 9.31 -25.52
C ASP A 437 -7.32 9.39 -25.58
N ALA A 438 -7.88 10.36 -24.85
CA ALA A 438 -9.31 10.46 -24.59
C ALA A 438 -10.13 10.78 -25.86
N ASP A 439 -9.61 11.65 -26.74
CA ASP A 439 -10.28 12.04 -27.98
C ASP A 439 -9.89 11.18 -29.21
N ASN A 440 -8.89 10.31 -29.06
CA ASN A 440 -8.36 9.40 -30.08
C ASN A 440 -7.80 10.11 -31.32
N ASP A 441 -7.23 11.31 -31.16
CA ASP A 441 -6.57 12.04 -32.24
C ASP A 441 -5.14 11.53 -32.54
N GLY A 442 -4.60 10.69 -31.66
CA GLY A 442 -3.27 10.09 -31.75
C GLY A 442 -2.18 10.85 -30.99
N ILE A 443 -2.52 11.92 -30.27
CA ILE A 443 -1.72 12.62 -29.28
C ILE A 443 -2.18 12.13 -27.89
N GLY A 444 -1.25 11.78 -27.01
CA GLY A 444 -1.63 11.29 -25.68
C GLY A 444 -2.05 12.42 -24.74
N ASP A 445 -2.94 12.10 -23.79
CA ASP A 445 -3.53 13.07 -22.83
C ASP A 445 -2.47 13.91 -22.10
N GLN A 446 -1.30 13.32 -21.85
CA GLN A 446 -0.22 13.93 -21.10
C GLN A 446 0.51 15.05 -21.85
N CYS A 447 0.52 15.00 -23.18
CA CYS A 447 1.17 15.98 -24.04
C CYS A 447 0.19 16.74 -24.95
N ASP A 448 -1.11 16.48 -24.82
CA ASP A 448 -2.16 17.24 -25.49
C ASP A 448 -2.44 18.59 -24.80
N GLU A 449 -2.75 19.62 -25.60
CA GLU A 449 -3.27 20.90 -25.11
C GLU A 449 -4.79 20.89 -24.84
N ASP A 450 -5.54 19.95 -25.44
CA ASP A 450 -7.01 19.81 -25.43
C ASP A 450 -7.35 18.30 -25.48
N ALA A 451 -7.18 17.60 -24.36
CA ALA A 451 -7.11 16.14 -24.32
C ALA A 451 -8.42 15.42 -24.68
N ASP A 452 -9.57 16.10 -24.53
CA ASP A 452 -10.88 15.54 -24.86
C ASP A 452 -11.47 16.08 -26.18
N GLY A 453 -10.74 16.96 -26.87
CA GLY A 453 -11.07 17.50 -28.18
C GLY A 453 -12.34 18.37 -28.19
N ASP A 454 -12.75 18.92 -27.04
CA ASP A 454 -13.98 19.70 -26.94
C ASP A 454 -13.79 21.17 -27.41
N GLY A 455 -12.54 21.59 -27.61
CA GLY A 455 -12.14 22.92 -28.07
C GLY A 455 -11.80 23.91 -26.95
N ILE A 456 -11.80 23.46 -25.70
CA ILE A 456 -11.38 24.19 -24.51
C ILE A 456 -10.03 23.63 -24.08
N LYS A 457 -9.06 24.51 -23.80
CA LYS A 457 -7.72 24.05 -23.44
C LYS A 457 -7.73 23.43 -22.04
N ASN A 458 -6.92 22.40 -21.81
CA ASN A 458 -6.76 21.69 -20.53
C ASN A 458 -6.58 22.61 -19.29
N VAL A 459 -5.99 23.79 -19.45
CA VAL A 459 -5.77 24.76 -18.35
C VAL A 459 -6.98 25.62 -18.01
N GLU A 460 -7.96 25.70 -18.91
CA GLU A 460 -9.22 26.44 -18.78
C GLU A 460 -10.43 25.49 -18.62
N ASP A 461 -10.22 24.21 -18.87
CA ASP A 461 -11.22 23.16 -18.85
C ASP A 461 -11.38 22.54 -17.45
N ASN A 462 -12.61 22.54 -16.94
CA ASN A 462 -12.97 21.90 -15.67
C ASN A 462 -13.25 20.39 -15.78
N CYS A 463 -13.23 19.80 -16.99
CA CYS A 463 -13.32 18.37 -17.23
C CYS A 463 -12.35 17.91 -18.32
N ARG A 464 -11.05 18.09 -18.06
CA ARG A 464 -9.93 17.80 -18.99
C ARG A 464 -10.03 16.54 -19.86
N LEU A 465 -10.66 15.47 -19.38
CA LEU A 465 -10.73 14.17 -20.06
C LEU A 465 -12.14 13.82 -20.57
N VAL A 466 -13.13 14.71 -20.38
CA VAL A 466 -14.54 14.45 -20.68
C VAL A 466 -15.19 15.68 -21.30
N SER A 467 -15.39 15.62 -22.63
CA SER A 467 -15.90 16.73 -23.43
C SER A 467 -17.15 17.39 -22.85
N ASN A 468 -17.04 18.65 -22.42
CA ASN A 468 -18.11 19.44 -21.83
C ASN A 468 -18.03 20.93 -22.22
N LYS A 469 -18.38 21.21 -23.49
CA LYS A 469 -18.31 22.56 -24.08
C LYS A 469 -19.10 23.65 -23.35
N ASP A 470 -20.04 23.28 -22.50
CA ASP A 470 -20.84 24.19 -21.68
C ASP A 470 -20.16 24.57 -20.35
N GLN A 471 -19.14 23.81 -19.92
CA GLN A 471 -18.36 24.00 -18.69
C GLN A 471 -19.26 24.16 -17.47
N GLN A 472 -20.39 23.45 -17.46
CA GLN A 472 -21.32 23.51 -16.35
C GLN A 472 -20.65 22.92 -15.10
N ASN A 473 -20.79 23.63 -13.99
CA ASN A 473 -20.27 23.24 -12.69
C ASN A 473 -21.24 23.76 -11.62
N SER A 474 -22.01 22.86 -11.03
CA SER A 474 -23.18 23.11 -10.21
C SER A 474 -22.83 23.43 -8.75
N ASP A 475 -21.70 22.94 -8.26
CA ASP A 475 -21.25 23.14 -6.89
C ASP A 475 -19.98 24.01 -6.75
N THR A 476 -19.41 24.40 -7.89
CA THR A 476 -18.28 25.32 -8.09
C THR A 476 -16.94 24.82 -7.57
N ASP A 477 -16.76 23.50 -7.46
CA ASP A 477 -15.46 22.93 -7.16
C ASP A 477 -14.53 22.92 -8.41
N SER A 478 -13.43 22.16 -8.42
CA SER A 478 -12.50 22.19 -9.57
C SER A 478 -12.96 21.33 -10.75
N PHE A 479 -13.96 20.48 -10.58
CA PHE A 479 -14.49 19.53 -11.56
C PHE A 479 -15.84 20.03 -12.10
N GLY A 480 -16.08 19.85 -13.40
CA GLY A 480 -17.37 20.17 -14.02
C GLY A 480 -18.38 19.03 -13.87
N ASP A 481 -19.67 19.33 -14.00
CA ASP A 481 -20.78 18.36 -13.86
C ASP A 481 -20.63 17.11 -14.74
N ALA A 482 -19.86 17.20 -15.83
CA ALA A 482 -19.66 16.10 -16.77
C ALA A 482 -18.67 15.03 -16.28
N CYS A 483 -17.76 15.40 -15.38
CA CYS A 483 -16.69 14.54 -14.87
C CYS A 483 -16.66 14.50 -13.33
N ASP A 484 -17.59 15.18 -12.68
CA ASP A 484 -17.74 15.21 -11.24
C ASP A 484 -18.58 14.01 -10.77
N ASN A 485 -18.01 13.13 -9.95
CA ASN A 485 -18.70 11.99 -9.36
C ASN A 485 -19.64 12.38 -8.20
N CYS A 486 -19.64 13.66 -7.78
CA CYS A 486 -20.63 14.25 -6.91
C CYS A 486 -21.09 15.63 -7.40
N PRO A 487 -21.86 15.73 -8.52
CA PRO A 487 -22.17 17.00 -9.22
C PRO A 487 -22.82 18.13 -8.41
N THR A 488 -23.21 17.89 -7.16
CA THR A 488 -23.89 18.87 -6.31
C THR A 488 -23.21 19.07 -4.95
N VAL A 489 -22.12 18.36 -4.68
CA VAL A 489 -21.42 18.33 -3.40
C VAL A 489 -19.92 18.44 -3.62
N PRO A 490 -19.28 19.57 -3.26
CA PRO A 490 -17.88 19.83 -3.59
C PRO A 490 -16.93 18.76 -3.03
N ASN A 491 -16.16 18.11 -3.90
CA ASN A 491 -15.20 17.06 -3.58
C ASN A 491 -14.00 17.06 -4.56
N ILE A 492 -13.04 17.95 -4.28
CA ILE A 492 -11.83 18.16 -5.09
C ILE A 492 -10.95 16.89 -5.22
N ASP A 493 -11.06 15.96 -4.28
CA ASP A 493 -10.33 14.69 -4.33
C ASP A 493 -11.00 13.63 -5.21
N GLN A 494 -12.27 13.84 -5.61
CA GLN A 494 -13.06 12.92 -6.45
C GLN A 494 -12.99 11.47 -5.95
N LYS A 495 -12.82 11.28 -4.63
CA LYS A 495 -12.60 9.97 -4.05
C LYS A 495 -13.88 9.14 -4.13
N ASP A 496 -13.74 7.91 -4.58
CA ASP A 496 -14.80 6.91 -4.74
C ASP A 496 -14.22 5.57 -4.23
N THR A 497 -14.65 5.14 -3.04
CA THR A 497 -14.05 4.02 -2.31
C THR A 497 -14.46 2.66 -2.87
N ASP A 498 -15.70 2.50 -3.34
CA ASP A 498 -16.21 1.25 -3.91
C ASP A 498 -16.18 1.23 -5.46
N ASN A 499 -15.77 2.33 -6.09
CA ASN A 499 -15.67 2.53 -7.54
C ASN A 499 -17.01 2.34 -8.26
N ASN A 500 -18.12 2.68 -7.62
CA ASN A 500 -19.45 2.57 -8.21
C ASN A 500 -19.80 3.75 -9.15
N GLY A 501 -18.95 4.80 -9.17
CA GLY A 501 -19.11 6.02 -9.96
C GLY A 501 -19.79 7.18 -9.23
N GLU A 502 -20.19 7.00 -7.97
CA GLU A 502 -20.68 8.01 -7.04
C GLU A 502 -19.58 8.29 -6.01
N GLY A 503 -19.21 9.56 -5.82
CA GLY A 503 -18.11 9.88 -4.91
C GLY A 503 -18.48 9.74 -3.43
N ASP A 504 -17.47 9.50 -2.59
CA ASP A 504 -17.57 9.39 -1.13
C ASP A 504 -18.35 10.57 -0.48
N ALA A 505 -18.30 11.74 -1.12
CA ALA A 505 -18.92 12.96 -0.58
C ALA A 505 -20.46 12.97 -0.69
N CYS A 506 -21.00 12.20 -1.63
CA CYS A 506 -22.43 12.11 -1.91
C CYS A 506 -22.99 10.70 -1.75
N ASP A 507 -22.15 9.68 -1.65
CA ASP A 507 -22.55 8.30 -1.38
C ASP A 507 -22.91 8.07 0.11
N ASP A 508 -24.03 7.38 0.35
CA ASP A 508 -24.56 7.02 1.66
C ASP A 508 -24.01 5.67 2.19
N ASP A 509 -23.30 4.90 1.36
CA ASP A 509 -22.70 3.57 1.61
C ASP A 509 -21.35 3.47 0.86
N ILE A 510 -20.36 4.22 1.32
CA ILE A 510 -19.16 4.51 0.50
C ILE A 510 -18.29 3.29 0.20
N ASP A 511 -18.41 2.20 0.95
CA ASP A 511 -17.67 0.97 0.70
C ASP A 511 -18.51 -0.14 0.05
N GLY A 512 -19.79 0.11 -0.20
CA GLY A 512 -20.68 -0.77 -0.96
C GLY A 512 -20.98 -2.10 -0.28
N ASP A 513 -20.83 -2.20 1.04
CA ASP A 513 -21.04 -3.43 1.81
C ASP A 513 -22.53 -3.70 2.11
N GLY A 514 -23.40 -2.72 1.81
CA GLY A 514 -24.84 -2.74 1.99
C GLY A 514 -25.31 -2.09 3.30
N ILE A 515 -24.42 -1.44 4.05
CA ILE A 515 -24.68 -0.83 5.35
C ILE A 515 -24.36 0.67 5.25
N GLN A 516 -25.39 1.49 5.46
CA GLN A 516 -25.21 2.95 5.38
C GLN A 516 -24.10 3.45 6.32
N ASN A 517 -23.32 4.43 5.87
CA ASN A 517 -22.19 5.05 6.58
C ASN A 517 -22.45 5.39 8.06
N VAL A 518 -23.70 5.74 8.40
CA VAL A 518 -24.11 6.15 9.75
C VAL A 518 -24.42 4.98 10.70
N LEU A 519 -24.65 3.79 10.13
CA LEU A 519 -24.91 2.54 10.84
C LEU A 519 -23.70 1.60 10.82
N ASP A 520 -22.76 1.88 9.92
CA ASP A 520 -21.55 1.11 9.71
C ASP A 520 -20.47 1.43 10.76
N ASN A 521 -19.91 0.39 11.36
CA ASN A 521 -18.76 0.48 12.27
C ASN A 521 -17.39 0.49 11.55
N CYS A 522 -17.36 0.28 10.24
CA CYS A 522 -16.23 0.46 9.34
C CYS A 522 -16.62 1.15 8.03
N PRO A 523 -17.00 2.44 8.04
CA PRO A 523 -17.56 3.13 6.86
C PRO A 523 -16.69 3.18 5.61
N LYS A 524 -15.48 2.61 5.57
CA LYS A 524 -14.56 2.68 4.41
C LYS A 524 -14.01 1.31 4.03
N VAL A 525 -14.39 0.26 4.74
CA VAL A 525 -13.81 -1.08 4.61
C VAL A 525 -14.96 -2.08 4.66
N PRO A 526 -15.27 -2.73 3.52
CA PRO A 526 -16.47 -3.55 3.42
C PRO A 526 -16.50 -4.64 4.49
N ASN A 527 -17.48 -4.58 5.39
CA ASN A 527 -17.62 -5.56 6.46
C ASN A 527 -19.10 -5.88 6.75
N PRO A 528 -19.79 -6.60 5.84
CA PRO A 528 -21.24 -6.84 5.94
C PRO A 528 -21.71 -7.53 7.23
N MET A 529 -20.77 -8.16 7.95
CA MET A 529 -21.02 -8.85 9.22
C MET A 529 -20.93 -7.94 10.45
N GLN A 530 -20.41 -6.71 10.34
CA GLN A 530 -20.29 -5.71 11.41
C GLN A 530 -19.73 -6.30 12.72
N THR A 531 -18.71 -7.15 12.59
CA THR A 531 -18.10 -7.78 13.76
C THR A 531 -17.29 -6.74 14.53
N ASP A 532 -17.45 -6.72 15.85
CA ASP A 532 -16.79 -5.81 16.79
C ASP A 532 -16.52 -6.61 18.07
N ARG A 533 -15.33 -7.20 18.15
CA ARG A 533 -14.94 -8.15 19.22
C ARG A 533 -14.77 -7.46 20.56
N ASP A 534 -14.16 -6.28 20.59
CA ASP A 534 -13.75 -5.58 21.80
C ASP A 534 -14.75 -4.49 22.27
N ARG A 535 -15.75 -4.20 21.42
CA ARG A 535 -16.89 -3.29 21.65
C ARG A 535 -16.47 -1.85 21.85
N ASP A 536 -15.48 -1.41 21.11
CA ASP A 536 -15.03 -0.01 21.11
C ASP A 536 -15.85 0.89 20.16
N GLY A 537 -16.63 0.27 19.27
CA GLY A 537 -17.48 0.92 18.27
C GLY A 537 -16.86 1.04 16.88
N VAL A 538 -15.66 0.50 16.69
CA VAL A 538 -14.96 0.31 15.43
C VAL A 538 -15.02 -1.19 15.09
N GLY A 539 -15.30 -1.52 13.83
CA GLY A 539 -15.40 -2.92 13.43
C GLY A 539 -14.04 -3.57 13.23
N ASP A 540 -13.96 -4.89 13.46
CA ASP A 540 -12.71 -5.67 13.36
C ASP A 540 -11.97 -5.49 12.02
N ALA A 541 -12.70 -5.20 10.93
CA ALA A 541 -12.14 -5.05 9.59
C ALA A 541 -11.32 -3.76 9.41
N CYS A 542 -11.60 -2.73 10.20
CA CYS A 542 -10.95 -1.42 10.14
C CYS A 542 -10.37 -0.98 11.49
N ASP A 543 -10.39 -1.87 12.48
CA ASP A 543 -9.84 -1.63 13.80
C ASP A 543 -8.34 -1.95 13.81
N SER A 544 -7.53 -0.95 14.14
CA SER A 544 -6.08 -1.07 14.32
C SER A 544 -5.69 -1.92 15.53
N CYS A 545 -6.60 -2.17 16.48
CA CYS A 545 -6.44 -3.05 17.63
C CYS A 545 -7.69 -3.93 17.91
N PRO A 546 -8.03 -4.92 17.06
CA PRO A 546 -9.30 -5.69 17.11
C PRO A 546 -9.62 -6.45 18.42
N GLU A 547 -8.68 -6.48 19.36
CA GLU A 547 -8.79 -7.19 20.64
C GLU A 547 -8.75 -6.22 21.84
N ILE A 548 -8.46 -4.93 21.63
CA ILE A 548 -8.21 -3.96 22.70
C ILE A 548 -8.87 -2.62 22.44
N ASN A 549 -9.89 -2.32 23.26
CA ASN A 549 -10.73 -1.14 23.12
C ASN A 549 -9.96 0.18 22.93
N ASN A 550 -10.04 0.74 21.73
CA ASN A 550 -9.34 1.95 21.30
C ASN A 550 -10.20 2.83 20.35
N PRO A 551 -11.34 3.39 20.79
CA PRO A 551 -12.31 4.06 19.90
C PRO A 551 -11.79 5.29 19.12
N MET A 552 -10.60 5.76 19.47
CA MET A 552 -9.95 6.90 18.81
C MET A 552 -9.03 6.49 17.65
N GLN A 553 -8.69 5.21 17.52
CA GLN A 553 -7.87 4.65 16.43
C GLN A 553 -6.62 5.50 16.16
N THR A 554 -5.93 5.91 17.23
CA THR A 554 -4.70 6.69 17.10
C THR A 554 -3.55 5.76 16.74
N ASP A 555 -2.78 6.18 15.74
CA ASP A 555 -1.60 5.50 15.20
C ASP A 555 -0.57 6.60 14.91
N VAL A 556 0.40 6.76 15.81
CA VAL A 556 1.37 7.88 15.78
C VAL A 556 2.46 7.69 14.72
N ASP A 557 2.91 6.46 14.51
CA ASP A 557 3.99 6.11 13.60
C ASP A 557 3.51 5.52 12.26
N ASN A 558 2.20 5.44 12.03
CA ASN A 558 1.56 5.09 10.76
C ASN A 558 1.96 3.71 10.22
N ASP A 559 2.10 2.74 11.12
CA ASP A 559 2.43 1.34 10.82
C ASP A 559 1.18 0.44 10.69
N LEU A 560 -0.02 1.00 10.87
CA LEU A 560 -1.34 0.33 10.87
C LEU A 560 -1.64 -0.45 12.17
N VAL A 561 -0.80 -0.32 13.20
CA VAL A 561 -0.98 -0.83 14.55
C VAL A 561 -1.35 0.33 15.47
N GLY A 562 -2.50 0.26 16.14
CA GLY A 562 -2.94 1.37 16.99
C GLY A 562 -2.08 1.49 18.25
N ASP A 563 -1.87 2.72 18.74
CA ASP A 563 -0.99 3.05 19.88
C ASP A 563 -1.24 2.21 21.16
N VAL A 564 -2.47 1.70 21.31
CA VAL A 564 -2.90 0.93 22.48
C VAL A 564 -2.36 -0.50 22.45
N CYS A 565 -2.24 -1.09 21.26
CA CYS A 565 -1.72 -2.43 21.03
C CYS A 565 -0.30 -2.43 20.44
N ASP A 566 0.19 -1.28 20.02
CA ASP A 566 1.55 -1.08 19.55
C ASP A 566 2.55 -1.27 20.71
N THR A 567 3.43 -2.25 20.53
CA THR A 567 4.50 -2.56 21.48
C THR A 567 5.87 -2.12 20.98
N ASN A 568 5.99 -1.79 19.69
CA ASN A 568 7.24 -1.48 19.01
C ASN A 568 8.32 -2.57 19.22
N GLN A 569 7.91 -3.80 19.58
CA GLN A 569 8.78 -4.94 19.84
C GLN A 569 8.77 -5.85 18.63
N ASP A 570 9.75 -5.63 17.76
CA ASP A 570 10.05 -6.41 16.57
C ASP A 570 11.46 -7.00 16.77
N THR A 571 11.55 -8.32 16.97
CA THR A 571 12.80 -9.00 17.35
C THR A 571 13.72 -9.22 16.17
N ASP A 572 13.15 -9.52 15.01
CA ASP A 572 13.90 -9.91 13.82
C ASP A 572 14.10 -8.76 12.82
N GLY A 573 13.35 -7.67 12.99
CA GLY A 573 13.48 -6.38 12.33
C GLY A 573 12.73 -6.28 11.00
N ASP A 574 11.70 -7.10 10.79
CA ASP A 574 10.97 -7.19 9.52
C ASP A 574 9.83 -6.16 9.38
N GLY A 575 9.44 -5.49 10.47
CA GLY A 575 8.41 -4.47 10.51
C GLY A 575 7.10 -4.91 11.15
N HIS A 576 6.96 -6.19 11.52
CA HIS A 576 5.82 -6.70 12.27
C HIS A 576 6.21 -6.89 13.73
N GLN A 577 5.36 -6.43 14.65
CA GLN A 577 5.62 -6.65 16.07
C GLN A 577 5.42 -8.13 16.43
N ASN A 578 6.21 -8.66 17.36
CA ASN A 578 6.22 -10.07 17.77
C ASN A 578 4.84 -10.69 18.09
N THR A 579 3.85 -9.88 18.47
CA THR A 579 2.50 -10.38 18.80
C THR A 579 1.58 -10.52 17.58
N ARG A 580 1.99 -9.98 16.43
CA ARG A 580 1.26 -9.95 15.16
C ARG A 580 2.04 -10.59 14.02
N ASP A 581 3.26 -11.01 14.32
CA ASP A 581 4.16 -11.68 13.38
C ASP A 581 3.92 -13.21 13.43
N ASN A 582 3.64 -13.81 12.27
CA ASN A 582 3.49 -15.26 12.12
C ASN A 582 4.84 -16.01 12.13
N CYS A 583 5.98 -15.31 12.04
CA CYS A 583 7.33 -15.83 12.23
C CYS A 583 8.24 -14.92 13.10
N PRO A 584 7.99 -14.75 14.42
CA PRO A 584 8.65 -13.76 15.30
C PRO A 584 10.18 -13.73 15.40
N ASP A 585 10.88 -14.74 14.87
CA ASP A 585 12.33 -14.89 14.93
C ASP A 585 12.98 -14.91 13.51
N ILE A 586 12.19 -14.95 12.43
CA ILE A 586 12.63 -15.11 11.04
C ILE A 586 11.98 -14.02 10.17
N PRO A 587 12.78 -13.07 9.61
CA PRO A 587 12.21 -11.92 8.93
C PRO A 587 11.37 -12.30 7.71
N ASN A 588 10.09 -11.96 7.74
CA ASN A 588 9.12 -12.26 6.70
C ASN A 588 8.06 -11.15 6.58
N SER A 589 8.49 -9.94 6.21
CA SER A 589 7.63 -8.78 6.04
C SER A 589 6.37 -9.00 5.19
N SER A 590 6.36 -9.96 4.26
CA SER A 590 5.17 -10.32 3.47
C SER A 590 4.12 -11.13 4.22
N GLN A 591 4.47 -11.77 5.35
CA GLN A 591 3.56 -12.55 6.22
C GLN A 591 2.72 -13.59 5.46
N LEU A 592 3.32 -14.23 4.45
CA LEU A 592 2.65 -15.31 3.71
C LEU A 592 2.37 -16.50 4.65
N ASP A 593 1.18 -17.08 4.50
CA ASP A 593 0.66 -18.22 5.27
C ASP A 593 -0.28 -19.00 4.32
N SER A 594 0.32 -19.85 3.49
CA SER A 594 -0.32 -20.46 2.33
C SER A 594 -1.46 -21.42 2.69
N ASP A 595 -1.37 -22.11 3.82
CA ASP A 595 -2.39 -23.03 4.34
C ASP A 595 -3.31 -22.43 5.42
N ASN A 596 -3.01 -21.21 5.88
CA ASN A 596 -3.74 -20.45 6.89
C ASN A 596 -3.79 -21.12 8.27
N ASP A 597 -2.74 -21.83 8.67
CA ASP A 597 -2.64 -22.46 9.99
C ASP A 597 -2.13 -21.51 11.10
N GLY A 598 -1.62 -20.32 10.69
CA GLY A 598 -1.11 -19.26 11.55
C GLY A 598 0.41 -19.31 11.78
N ILE A 599 1.13 -20.20 11.11
CA ILE A 599 2.58 -20.23 10.96
C ILE A 599 2.91 -19.66 9.58
N GLY A 600 3.90 -18.77 9.48
CA GLY A 600 4.25 -18.20 8.17
C GLY A 600 5.17 -19.09 7.34
N ASP A 601 5.06 -19.03 6.02
CA ASP A 601 5.81 -19.88 5.06
C ASP A 601 7.34 -19.87 5.29
N ASP A 602 7.91 -18.72 5.70
CA ASP A 602 9.36 -18.60 5.95
C ASP A 602 9.85 -19.37 7.20
N CYS A 603 8.93 -19.75 8.10
CA CYS A 603 9.21 -20.52 9.31
C CYS A 603 8.40 -21.81 9.44
N ASP A 604 7.60 -22.16 8.44
CA ASP A 604 6.97 -23.47 8.28
C ASP A 604 7.92 -24.45 7.56
N ASP A 605 7.73 -25.74 7.79
CA ASP A 605 8.40 -26.83 7.09
C ASP A 605 7.45 -27.56 6.09
N ASP A 606 6.15 -27.21 6.05
CA ASP A 606 5.06 -27.81 5.24
C ASP A 606 3.99 -26.75 4.85
N ASP A 607 4.34 -25.82 3.95
CA ASP A 607 3.57 -24.60 3.61
C ASP A 607 2.12 -24.84 3.13
N ASP A 608 1.80 -26.04 2.62
CA ASP A 608 0.47 -26.40 2.09
C ASP A 608 -0.26 -27.49 2.92
N ASN A 609 0.33 -27.88 4.05
CA ASN A 609 -0.15 -28.87 5.00
C ASN A 609 -0.58 -30.21 4.36
N ASP A 610 0.08 -30.62 3.27
CA ASP A 610 -0.22 -31.87 2.55
C ASP A 610 0.46 -33.11 3.14
N GLY A 611 1.43 -32.88 4.05
CA GLY A 611 2.23 -33.88 4.75
C GLY A 611 3.56 -34.21 4.07
N VAL A 612 3.96 -33.46 3.04
CA VAL A 612 5.25 -33.54 2.36
C VAL A 612 6.08 -32.28 2.69
N PRO A 613 7.27 -32.42 3.31
CA PRO A 613 8.05 -31.24 3.70
C PRO A 613 8.68 -30.51 2.51
N ASP A 614 8.79 -29.18 2.59
CA ASP A 614 9.19 -28.32 1.47
C ASP A 614 10.61 -28.64 0.97
N ASN A 615 11.59 -28.48 1.85
CA ASN A 615 13.01 -28.38 1.45
C ASN A 615 13.77 -29.69 1.67
N HIS A 616 13.28 -30.58 2.53
CA HIS A 616 14.03 -31.71 3.03
C HIS A 616 13.22 -33.00 3.06
N ALA A 617 13.77 -34.07 2.46
CA ALA A 617 13.17 -35.38 2.55
C ALA A 617 13.25 -35.94 3.99
N ILE A 618 12.12 -36.02 4.68
CA ILE A 618 12.03 -36.62 6.02
C ILE A 618 11.44 -38.03 5.88
N ASN A 619 12.18 -39.04 6.36
CA ASN A 619 11.79 -40.46 6.29
C ASN A 619 11.47 -40.97 4.86
N GLY A 620 12.01 -40.33 3.82
CA GLY A 620 11.79 -40.69 2.42
C GLY A 620 10.53 -40.09 1.78
N ILE A 621 9.93 -39.09 2.43
CA ILE A 621 8.83 -38.25 1.94
C ILE A 621 9.40 -36.84 1.73
N GLY A 622 9.17 -36.24 0.57
CA GLY A 622 9.74 -34.95 0.15
C GLY A 622 11.07 -35.06 -0.63
N PRO A 623 11.66 -33.92 -1.06
CA PRO A 623 11.13 -32.56 -0.95
C PRO A 623 9.85 -32.36 -1.77
N ASP A 624 9.06 -31.35 -1.41
CA ASP A 624 7.83 -31.00 -2.12
C ASP A 624 8.14 -30.43 -3.52
N ASN A 625 7.42 -30.90 -4.54
CA ASN A 625 7.50 -30.39 -5.90
C ASN A 625 6.43 -29.33 -6.26
N CYS A 626 5.47 -29.07 -5.37
CA CYS A 626 4.49 -27.98 -5.40
C CYS A 626 4.27 -27.38 -3.99
N ARG A 627 5.29 -26.70 -3.47
CA ARG A 627 5.32 -26.14 -2.09
C ARG A 627 4.03 -25.47 -1.60
N LEU A 628 3.34 -24.73 -2.47
CA LEU A 628 2.17 -23.92 -2.09
C LEU A 628 0.82 -24.57 -2.47
N ILE A 629 0.83 -25.74 -3.10
CA ILE A 629 -0.38 -26.39 -3.61
C ILE A 629 -0.42 -27.87 -3.25
N SER A 630 -1.30 -28.17 -2.29
CA SER A 630 -1.51 -29.51 -1.75
C SER A 630 -1.59 -30.59 -2.83
N ASN A 631 -0.56 -31.44 -2.88
CA ASN A 631 -0.47 -32.52 -3.84
C ASN A 631 0.21 -33.78 -3.25
N PRO A 632 -0.40 -34.50 -2.27
CA PRO A 632 0.27 -35.55 -1.48
C PRO A 632 0.85 -36.75 -2.27
N ASN A 633 0.51 -36.88 -3.55
CA ASN A 633 1.01 -37.91 -4.44
C ASN A 633 2.26 -37.49 -5.23
N GLN A 634 2.68 -36.22 -5.12
CA GLN A 634 3.90 -35.65 -5.71
C GLN A 634 4.03 -36.03 -7.19
N LYS A 635 2.93 -35.87 -7.94
CA LYS A 635 2.83 -36.35 -9.32
C LYS A 635 3.53 -35.37 -10.26
N ASP A 636 4.65 -35.81 -10.81
CA ASP A 636 5.44 -35.09 -11.82
C ASP A 636 5.63 -36.02 -13.04
N SER A 637 4.92 -35.73 -14.13
CA SER A 637 4.87 -36.57 -15.33
C SER A 637 6.08 -36.41 -16.23
N ASP A 638 6.78 -35.27 -16.19
CA ASP A 638 7.93 -34.96 -17.06
C ASP A 638 9.28 -35.00 -16.32
N SER A 639 9.24 -35.20 -14.99
CA SER A 639 10.37 -35.34 -14.07
C SER A 639 11.28 -34.11 -14.06
N ASN A 640 10.70 -32.92 -14.22
CA ASN A 640 11.43 -31.66 -14.21
C ASN A 640 11.69 -31.12 -12.78
N GLY A 641 11.06 -31.72 -11.75
CA GLY A 641 11.19 -31.34 -10.34
C GLY A 641 10.09 -30.39 -9.84
N VAL A 642 9.18 -29.97 -10.71
CA VAL A 642 7.94 -29.23 -10.40
C VAL A 642 6.77 -30.19 -10.61
N GLY A 643 5.78 -30.17 -9.72
CA GLY A 643 4.63 -31.06 -9.82
C GLY A 643 3.65 -30.63 -10.91
N ASP A 644 2.94 -31.61 -11.50
CA ASP A 644 1.98 -31.37 -12.60
C ASP A 644 0.88 -30.34 -12.24
N VAL A 645 0.61 -30.15 -10.95
CA VAL A 645 -0.45 -29.30 -10.43
C VAL A 645 -0.05 -27.82 -10.46
N CYS A 646 1.22 -27.52 -10.18
CA CYS A 646 1.78 -26.16 -10.05
C CYS A 646 2.68 -25.74 -11.24
N GLU A 647 2.66 -26.52 -12.33
CA GLU A 647 3.62 -26.41 -13.44
C GLU A 647 3.68 -25.03 -14.14
N ASN A 648 2.58 -24.27 -14.16
CA ASN A 648 2.52 -22.96 -14.85
C ASN A 648 2.01 -21.81 -13.97
N ASP A 649 1.64 -22.13 -12.73
CA ASP A 649 0.97 -21.26 -11.77
C ASP A 649 1.31 -21.88 -10.41
N PHE A 650 2.39 -21.38 -9.80
CA PHE A 650 3.03 -22.01 -8.65
C PHE A 650 2.29 -21.76 -7.33
N ASP A 651 1.59 -20.63 -7.21
CA ASP A 651 0.83 -20.21 -6.02
C ASP A 651 -0.70 -20.26 -6.22
N ASN A 652 -1.16 -20.69 -7.39
CA ASN A 652 -2.58 -20.94 -7.72
C ASN A 652 -3.45 -19.67 -7.65
N ASP A 653 -2.90 -18.53 -8.02
CA ASP A 653 -3.57 -17.23 -8.06
C ASP A 653 -4.30 -16.95 -9.40
N ALA A 654 -4.27 -17.92 -10.32
CA ALA A 654 -4.79 -17.87 -11.69
C ALA A 654 -4.02 -16.95 -12.66
N VAL A 655 -2.84 -16.49 -12.28
CA VAL A 655 -1.88 -15.75 -13.09
C VAL A 655 -0.67 -16.64 -13.35
N MET A 656 -0.26 -16.73 -14.62
CA MET A 656 0.85 -17.62 -14.97
C MET A 656 2.19 -17.03 -14.48
N ASP A 657 3.08 -17.87 -13.97
CA ASP A 657 4.44 -17.51 -13.48
C ASP A 657 5.23 -16.56 -14.41
N LEU A 658 4.98 -16.66 -15.71
CA LEU A 658 5.67 -15.87 -16.74
C LEU A 658 5.32 -14.38 -16.69
N ILE A 659 4.07 -14.07 -16.35
CA ILE A 659 3.52 -12.71 -16.30
C ILE A 659 3.28 -12.25 -14.87
N ASP A 660 3.30 -13.19 -13.93
CA ASP A 660 3.20 -12.90 -12.52
C ASP A 660 4.50 -12.27 -11.98
N VAL A 661 4.27 -11.22 -11.19
CA VAL A 661 5.28 -10.42 -10.52
C VAL A 661 5.83 -11.12 -9.28
N CYS A 662 5.03 -11.96 -8.62
CA CYS A 662 5.45 -12.72 -7.44
C CYS A 662 4.94 -14.17 -7.48
N PRO A 663 5.57 -15.07 -8.29
CA PRO A 663 5.13 -16.47 -8.48
C PRO A 663 5.32 -17.40 -7.28
N GLU A 664 5.38 -16.87 -6.08
CA GLU A 664 5.39 -17.62 -4.81
C GLU A 664 4.49 -16.90 -3.79
N SER A 665 3.51 -16.11 -4.26
CA SER A 665 2.65 -15.28 -3.42
C SER A 665 1.30 -15.11 -4.09
N ALA A 666 0.32 -15.90 -3.62
CA ALA A 666 -1.03 -15.89 -4.17
C ALA A 666 -1.77 -14.54 -4.04
N GLU A 667 -1.26 -13.64 -3.19
CA GLU A 667 -1.82 -12.32 -2.96
C GLU A 667 -1.34 -11.26 -3.96
N VAL A 668 -0.20 -11.47 -4.62
CA VAL A 668 0.52 -10.42 -5.37
C VAL A 668 0.76 -10.81 -6.82
N THR A 669 -0.22 -10.52 -7.67
CA THR A 669 -0.20 -11.01 -9.05
C THR A 669 0.42 -10.04 -10.08
N LEU A 670 0.40 -8.74 -9.79
CA LEU A 670 0.85 -7.67 -10.69
C LEU A 670 1.35 -6.46 -9.92
N THR A 671 2.09 -5.57 -10.61
CA THR A 671 2.48 -4.28 -10.03
C THR A 671 1.26 -3.37 -9.92
N ASP A 672 0.77 -3.18 -8.69
CA ASP A 672 -0.35 -2.30 -8.39
C ASP A 672 0.01 -1.31 -7.29
N PHE A 673 -0.28 -0.05 -7.55
CA PHE A 673 -0.16 1.02 -6.58
C PHE A 673 -1.42 1.90 -6.54
N ARG A 674 -2.54 1.44 -7.12
CA ARG A 674 -3.82 2.17 -7.09
C ARG A 674 -4.33 2.37 -5.66
N ALA A 675 -4.15 1.36 -4.82
CA ALA A 675 -4.32 1.48 -3.38
C ALA A 675 -2.99 1.85 -2.72
N TYR A 676 -2.95 3.01 -2.06
CA TYR A 676 -1.75 3.49 -1.39
C TYR A 676 -2.09 4.24 -0.09
N GLN A 677 -1.20 4.15 0.88
CA GLN A 677 -1.22 4.96 2.09
C GLN A 677 -0.42 6.25 1.84
N THR A 678 -1.00 7.40 2.17
CA THR A 678 -0.28 8.68 2.13
C THR A 678 0.26 9.01 3.51
N VAL A 679 1.57 9.19 3.65
CA VAL A 679 2.22 9.45 4.93
C VAL A 679 2.75 10.88 5.02
N ILE A 680 2.50 11.54 6.16
CA ILE A 680 2.86 12.93 6.41
C ILE A 680 4.14 12.98 7.24
N LEU A 681 5.23 13.48 6.66
CA LEU A 681 6.52 13.58 7.36
C LEU A 681 6.72 14.84 8.20
N ASP A 682 5.90 15.89 7.99
CA ASP A 682 5.89 17.12 8.80
C ASP A 682 4.45 17.62 9.06
N PRO A 683 3.73 17.02 10.02
CA PRO A 683 2.33 17.38 10.31
C PRO A 683 2.16 18.77 10.97
N GLU A 684 3.24 19.45 11.35
CA GLU A 684 3.20 20.80 11.95
C GLU A 684 3.73 21.91 11.02
N GLY A 685 4.24 21.54 9.84
CA GLY A 685 4.93 22.44 8.91
C GLY A 685 4.05 23.49 8.21
N ASP A 686 4.69 24.59 7.79
CA ASP A 686 4.02 25.70 7.09
C ASP A 686 3.75 25.42 5.59
N ALA A 687 4.27 24.32 5.04
CA ALA A 687 4.16 23.91 3.63
C ALA A 687 3.16 22.75 3.45
N GLN A 688 2.01 22.84 4.13
CA GLN A 688 0.92 21.87 4.05
C GLN A 688 0.04 22.16 2.84
N ILE A 689 0.48 21.68 1.69
CA ILE A 689 -0.42 21.44 0.56
C ILE A 689 -0.41 19.94 0.37
N ASP A 690 -1.56 19.30 0.51
CA ASP A 690 -1.67 17.87 0.30
C ASP A 690 -1.31 17.58 -1.18
N PRO A 691 -0.45 16.60 -1.45
CA PRO A 691 -0.17 16.18 -2.83
C PRO A 691 -1.46 15.62 -3.42
N ASN A 692 -1.82 16.11 -4.60
CA ASN A 692 -2.78 15.41 -5.45
C ASN A 692 -2.02 14.30 -6.18
N TRP A 693 -2.24 13.06 -5.77
CA TRP A 693 -1.69 11.88 -6.43
C TRP A 693 -2.66 11.44 -7.51
N VAL A 694 -2.28 11.62 -8.76
CA VAL A 694 -3.03 11.10 -9.89
C VAL A 694 -2.41 9.76 -10.28
N VAL A 695 -3.18 8.69 -10.11
CA VAL A 695 -2.84 7.36 -10.61
C VAL A 695 -3.46 7.24 -11.99
N LEU A 696 -2.61 7.26 -13.03
CA LEU A 696 -3.05 6.96 -14.40
C LEU A 696 -3.04 5.44 -14.62
N ASN A 697 -3.64 4.99 -15.72
CA ASN A 697 -3.81 3.58 -16.09
C ASN A 697 -4.94 2.82 -15.33
N GLN A 698 -6.11 3.44 -15.12
CA GLN A 698 -7.25 2.81 -14.43
C GLN A 698 -8.01 1.75 -15.26
N TYR A 699 -7.81 1.69 -16.58
CA TYR A 699 -8.63 0.87 -17.51
C TYR A 699 -7.92 -0.26 -18.25
N SER A 700 -6.66 -0.58 -17.94
CA SER A 700 -6.00 -1.73 -18.56
C SER A 700 -6.07 -2.96 -17.68
N GLY A 701 -7.04 -3.82 -17.96
CA GLY A 701 -7.07 -5.18 -17.42
C GLY A 701 -5.75 -5.90 -17.74
N ALA A 702 -5.09 -6.37 -16.68
CA ALA A 702 -3.91 -7.24 -16.63
C ALA A 702 -2.56 -6.63 -17.06
N THR A 703 -1.56 -6.76 -16.17
CA THR A 703 -0.09 -6.75 -16.40
C THR A 703 0.64 -5.42 -16.71
N HIS A 704 0.14 -4.27 -16.28
CA HIS A 704 0.71 -2.99 -16.74
C HIS A 704 1.27 -2.09 -15.65
N PRO A 705 2.38 -1.41 -15.95
CA PRO A 705 3.03 -0.54 -15.00
C PRO A 705 2.15 0.69 -14.73
N VAL A 706 2.25 1.19 -13.50
CA VAL A 706 1.45 2.31 -13.01
C VAL A 706 2.23 3.61 -13.16
N ASP A 707 1.55 4.67 -13.58
CA ASP A 707 2.09 6.03 -13.60
C ASP A 707 1.52 6.83 -12.42
N PHE A 708 2.41 7.45 -11.64
CA PHE A 708 2.05 8.45 -10.65
C PHE A 708 2.44 9.84 -11.11
N GLN A 709 1.52 10.78 -10.95
CA GLN A 709 1.83 12.19 -11.09
C GLN A 709 1.50 12.95 -9.81
N THR A 710 2.37 13.89 -9.43
CA THR A 710 2.12 14.81 -8.32
C THR A 710 2.12 16.25 -8.81
N GLN A 711 1.11 17.02 -8.41
CA GLN A 711 1.04 18.46 -8.69
C GLN A 711 1.54 19.34 -7.52
N THR A 712 1.74 18.81 -6.30
CA THR A 712 2.06 19.59 -5.08
C THR A 712 2.88 18.80 -4.03
N VAL A 713 3.36 19.47 -2.97
CA VAL A 713 4.61 19.16 -2.25
C VAL A 713 4.52 18.70 -0.79
N ASN A 714 5.38 17.72 -0.44
CA ASN A 714 5.86 17.22 0.87
C ASN A 714 5.20 15.98 1.48
N ARG A 715 5.08 14.87 0.73
CA ARG A 715 4.71 13.54 1.28
C ARG A 715 5.29 12.40 0.44
N PHE A 716 5.11 11.18 0.92
CA PHE A 716 5.30 9.97 0.12
C PHE A 716 4.05 9.10 0.16
N SER A 717 3.86 8.29 -0.88
CA SER A 717 2.82 7.25 -0.93
C SER A 717 3.46 5.88 -0.87
N THR A 718 2.90 4.99 -0.06
CA THR A 718 3.32 3.58 0.03
C THR A 718 2.22 2.68 -0.50
N GLY A 719 2.59 1.70 -1.31
CA GLY A 719 1.70 0.56 -1.58
C GLY A 719 1.45 -0.23 -0.29
N TYR A 720 0.37 -1.00 -0.25
CA TYR A 720 0.06 -1.84 0.90
C TYR A 720 0.87 -3.13 0.93
N THR A 721 1.25 -3.66 -0.23
CA THR A 721 2.04 -4.89 -0.35
C THR A 721 3.45 -4.72 0.26
N ALA A 722 3.81 -5.66 1.12
CA ALA A 722 5.12 -5.77 1.75
C ALA A 722 5.95 -6.87 1.10
N PHE A 723 7.28 -6.71 1.14
CA PHE A 723 8.20 -7.62 0.46
C PHE A 723 9.36 -8.00 1.37
N ASN A 724 9.79 -9.26 1.26
CA ASN A 724 11.06 -9.74 1.80
C ASN A 724 12.18 -9.29 0.85
N GLY A 725 12.47 -10.03 -0.22
CA GLY A 725 13.37 -9.62 -1.30
C GLY A 725 12.63 -9.01 -2.49
N VAL A 726 13.13 -7.88 -2.99
CA VAL A 726 12.46 -7.18 -4.09
C VAL A 726 13.43 -6.55 -5.07
N ASP A 727 13.10 -6.65 -6.36
CA ASP A 727 13.64 -5.79 -7.41
C ASP A 727 12.58 -4.76 -7.76
N PHE A 728 12.91 -3.46 -7.67
CA PHE A 728 11.97 -2.37 -7.95
C PHE A 728 12.57 -1.36 -8.93
N GLU A 729 11.88 -1.08 -10.01
CA GLU A 729 12.33 -0.18 -11.06
C GLU A 729 11.21 0.73 -11.54
N GLY A 730 11.61 1.88 -12.07
CA GLY A 730 10.68 2.92 -12.49
C GLY A 730 11.39 4.03 -13.25
N THR A 731 10.59 4.84 -13.93
CA THR A 731 11.06 5.97 -14.72
C THR A 731 10.73 7.26 -13.98
N PHE A 732 11.76 8.05 -13.71
CA PHE A 732 11.70 9.33 -13.03
C PHE A 732 11.77 10.45 -14.07
N HIS A 733 10.79 11.35 -14.05
CA HIS A 733 10.76 12.51 -14.93
C HIS A 733 10.14 13.72 -14.21
N VAL A 734 10.77 14.88 -14.28
CA VAL A 734 10.20 16.14 -13.76
C VAL A 734 9.73 16.98 -14.95
N ASN A 735 8.42 17.05 -15.17
CA ASN A 735 7.82 17.70 -16.35
C ASN A 735 7.66 19.22 -16.18
N THR A 736 8.59 19.85 -15.48
CA THR A 736 8.61 21.31 -15.31
C THR A 736 10.06 21.82 -15.32
N VAL A 737 10.17 23.14 -15.45
CA VAL A 737 11.41 23.91 -15.28
C VAL A 737 11.35 24.75 -14.00
N THR A 738 10.30 24.55 -13.20
CA THR A 738 10.07 25.22 -11.92
C THR A 738 10.48 24.31 -10.78
N ASP A 739 11.02 24.93 -9.74
CA ASP A 739 11.58 24.25 -8.57
C ASP A 739 12.85 23.43 -8.87
N ASP A 740 13.58 23.05 -7.82
CA ASP A 740 14.86 22.33 -7.94
C ASP A 740 15.10 21.32 -6.81
N ASP A 741 14.00 20.87 -6.20
CA ASP A 741 13.92 20.18 -4.92
C ASP A 741 13.98 18.65 -5.04
N TYR A 742 13.62 17.93 -3.97
CA TYR A 742 13.84 16.49 -3.86
C TYR A 742 12.68 15.67 -4.43
N ALA A 743 13.04 14.63 -5.16
CA ALA A 743 12.15 13.55 -5.55
C ALA A 743 12.88 12.21 -5.51
N GLY A 744 12.14 11.10 -5.47
CA GLY A 744 12.69 9.76 -5.49
C GLY A 744 11.69 8.70 -5.09
N PHE A 745 12.15 7.65 -4.40
CA PHE A 745 11.34 6.52 -4.00
C PHE A 745 11.80 5.93 -2.68
N ILE A 746 10.93 5.15 -2.05
CA ILE A 746 11.19 4.47 -0.78
C ILE A 746 11.03 2.96 -0.93
N PHE A 747 11.71 2.23 -0.06
CA PHE A 747 11.62 0.78 0.02
C PHE A 747 11.93 0.30 1.44
N GLY A 748 11.46 -0.90 1.77
CA GLY A 748 11.56 -1.42 3.13
C GLY A 748 10.87 -0.50 4.14
N TYR A 749 9.72 0.07 3.76
CA TYR A 749 8.90 0.89 4.63
C TYR A 749 8.16 0.01 5.62
N GLN A 750 8.41 0.22 6.91
CA GLN A 750 7.74 -0.47 8.02
C GLN A 750 6.77 0.53 8.65
N ASP A 751 7.33 1.64 9.12
CA ASP A 751 6.64 2.74 9.79
C ASP A 751 7.21 4.10 9.33
N SER A 752 6.56 5.20 9.71
CA SER A 752 6.95 6.57 9.31
C SER A 752 8.29 7.06 9.88
N SER A 753 8.91 6.26 10.74
CA SER A 753 10.24 6.43 11.33
C SER A 753 11.25 5.41 10.80
N SER A 754 10.84 4.36 10.08
CA SER A 754 11.68 3.23 9.67
C SER A 754 11.49 2.89 8.19
N PHE A 755 12.37 3.40 7.35
CA PHE A 755 12.35 3.13 5.90
C PHE A 755 13.66 3.51 5.21
N TYR A 756 13.95 2.89 4.06
CA TYR A 756 15.01 3.38 3.18
C TYR A 756 14.44 4.34 2.16
N VAL A 757 15.22 5.36 1.81
CA VAL A 757 14.84 6.36 0.82
C VAL A 757 15.99 6.61 -0.15
N VAL A 758 15.66 6.57 -1.43
CA VAL A 758 16.49 7.10 -2.51
C VAL A 758 15.92 8.44 -2.89
N MET A 759 16.71 9.49 -2.77
CA MET A 759 16.29 10.87 -3.07
C MET A 759 17.32 11.57 -3.94
N TRP A 760 16.84 12.47 -4.80
CA TRP A 760 17.67 13.20 -5.74
C TRP A 760 17.23 14.66 -5.83
N LYS A 761 18.18 15.58 -5.63
CA LYS A 761 17.97 17.03 -5.77
C LYS A 761 18.75 17.58 -6.97
N GLN A 762 18.20 18.61 -7.62
CA GLN A 762 18.83 19.27 -8.76
C GLN A 762 19.98 20.21 -8.37
N THR A 763 19.76 21.11 -7.41
CA THR A 763 20.75 22.11 -6.99
C THR A 763 21.11 22.02 -5.50
N GLU A 764 22.14 22.74 -5.08
CA GLU A 764 22.51 22.85 -3.66
C GLU A 764 21.64 23.91 -2.96
N GLN A 765 21.03 23.56 -1.82
CA GLN A 765 20.18 24.48 -1.07
C GLN A 765 20.20 24.20 0.44
N THR A 766 20.30 25.27 1.23
CA THR A 766 20.02 25.21 2.67
C THR A 766 18.51 25.28 2.89
N TYR A 767 17.96 24.37 3.69
CA TYR A 767 16.54 24.41 4.05
C TYR A 767 16.19 25.74 4.71
N TRP A 768 15.04 26.32 4.36
CA TRP A 768 14.67 27.66 4.81
C TRP A 768 14.36 27.73 6.31
N GLN A 769 13.97 26.62 6.94
CA GLN A 769 13.82 26.53 8.39
C GLN A 769 15.11 26.00 9.04
N SER A 770 15.77 26.87 9.81
CA SER A 770 17.01 26.53 10.51
C SER A 770 16.83 25.82 11.85
N ILE A 771 15.57 25.53 12.23
CA ILE A 771 15.17 24.84 13.45
C ILE A 771 14.59 23.48 13.03
N PRO A 772 14.94 22.37 13.70
CA PRO A 772 15.75 22.28 14.93
C PRO A 772 17.26 22.41 14.71
N PHE A 773 17.74 22.20 13.47
CA PHE A 773 19.12 22.46 13.08
C PHE A 773 19.20 22.91 11.63
N ARG A 774 20.34 23.48 11.22
CA ARG A 774 20.54 23.94 9.85
C ARG A 774 20.80 22.74 8.91
N ALA A 775 19.79 22.38 8.12
CA ALA A 775 19.91 21.36 7.09
C ALA A 775 20.44 21.94 5.78
N MET A 776 21.41 21.26 5.17
CA MET A 776 21.99 21.62 3.87
C MET A 776 21.91 20.41 2.94
N ALA A 777 21.31 20.61 1.77
CA ALA A 777 21.18 19.62 0.72
C ALA A 777 22.19 19.88 -0.39
N GLU A 778 22.89 18.84 -0.81
CA GLU A 778 23.75 18.82 -1.99
C GLU A 778 23.04 18.09 -3.14
N PRO A 779 23.33 18.44 -4.41
CA PRO A 779 22.78 17.72 -5.55
C PRO A 779 23.34 16.30 -5.65
N GLY A 780 22.71 15.46 -6.47
CA GLY A 780 23.13 14.07 -6.66
C GLY A 780 22.28 13.06 -5.89
N LEU A 781 22.30 11.83 -6.40
CA LEU A 781 21.51 10.73 -5.89
C LEU A 781 22.02 10.33 -4.49
N GLN A 782 21.13 10.21 -3.53
CA GLN A 782 21.43 9.86 -2.14
C GLN A 782 20.58 8.64 -1.76
N LEU A 783 21.21 7.65 -1.12
CA LEU A 783 20.56 6.53 -0.48
C LEU A 783 20.71 6.70 1.03
N LYS A 784 19.59 6.78 1.75
CA LYS A 784 19.55 6.95 3.20
C LYS A 784 18.72 5.86 3.87
N ALA A 785 19.12 5.50 5.08
CA ALA A 785 18.31 4.73 6.01
C ALA A 785 17.72 5.69 7.04
N VAL A 786 16.41 5.66 7.19
CA VAL A 786 15.67 6.42 8.20
C VAL A 786 15.34 5.47 9.33
N LYS A 787 15.81 5.80 10.54
CA LYS A 787 15.43 5.13 11.79
C LYS A 787 15.33 6.22 12.86
N SER A 788 14.21 6.95 12.80
CA SER A 788 13.97 8.14 13.60
C SER A 788 13.56 7.80 15.02
N ARG A 789 14.10 8.57 15.98
CA ARG A 789 13.67 8.50 17.39
C ARG A 789 12.53 9.47 17.70
N THR A 790 12.36 10.52 16.90
CA THR A 790 11.30 11.51 17.10
C THR A 790 10.05 11.20 16.28
N GLY A 791 10.19 10.43 15.21
CA GLY A 791 9.17 10.23 14.20
C GLY A 791 8.91 11.49 13.36
N PRO A 792 7.79 11.53 12.64
CA PRO A 792 7.39 12.66 11.81
C PRO A 792 7.38 13.99 12.55
N GLY A 793 7.96 15.02 11.92
CA GLY A 793 8.06 16.37 12.50
C GLY A 793 9.33 17.10 12.08
N GLU A 794 9.65 18.17 12.82
CA GLU A 794 10.69 19.12 12.43
C GLU A 794 12.12 18.53 12.39
N PHE A 795 12.42 17.54 13.23
CA PHE A 795 13.73 16.87 13.28
C PHE A 795 13.94 15.97 12.07
N LEU A 796 13.03 15.02 11.86
CA LEU A 796 13.08 14.11 10.72
C LEU A 796 13.04 14.87 9.39
N ARG A 797 12.20 15.90 9.26
CA ARG A 797 12.16 16.78 8.08
C ARG A 797 13.53 17.39 7.75
N ASN A 798 14.17 18.02 8.73
CA ASN A 798 15.48 18.64 8.51
C ASN A 798 16.57 17.58 8.25
N ALA A 799 16.47 16.40 8.87
CA ALA A 799 17.38 15.27 8.64
C ALA A 799 17.26 14.70 7.22
N LEU A 800 16.04 14.55 6.70
CA LEU A 800 15.78 14.12 5.33
C LEU A 800 16.34 15.11 4.32
N TRP A 801 16.16 16.41 4.55
CA TRP A 801 16.72 17.44 3.68
C TRP A 801 18.27 17.43 3.69
N HIS A 802 18.86 17.22 4.86
CA HIS A 802 20.30 17.31 5.04
C HIS A 802 21.06 16.19 4.33
N THR A 803 22.05 16.52 3.52
CA THR A 803 23.01 15.56 2.97
C THR A 803 24.06 15.20 4.03
N GLY A 804 23.86 14.07 4.68
CA GLY A 804 24.77 13.54 5.70
C GLY A 804 24.03 12.75 6.76
N ASP A 805 24.77 12.30 7.77
CA ASP A 805 24.20 11.63 8.94
C ASP A 805 23.61 12.66 9.90
N THR A 806 22.44 12.34 10.45
CA THR A 806 21.81 13.06 11.56
C THR A 806 21.56 12.06 12.68
N ASP A 807 22.27 12.22 13.80
CA ASP A 807 22.27 11.26 14.91
C ASP A 807 20.86 10.98 15.45
N GLY A 808 20.44 9.71 15.36
CA GLY A 808 19.14 9.25 15.84
C GLY A 808 17.97 9.55 14.90
N GLU A 809 18.23 10.06 13.69
CA GLU A 809 17.21 10.37 12.69
C GLU A 809 17.46 9.62 11.37
N VAL A 810 18.54 9.99 10.66
CA VAL A 810 18.81 9.54 9.29
C VAL A 810 20.30 9.27 9.10
N LYS A 811 20.62 8.18 8.40
CA LYS A 811 22.00 7.78 8.05
C LYS A 811 22.16 7.76 6.55
N LEU A 812 23.19 8.43 6.03
CA LEU A 812 23.53 8.44 4.61
C LEU A 812 24.35 7.18 4.28
N LEU A 813 23.76 6.21 3.58
CA LEU A 813 24.42 4.96 3.22
C LEU A 813 25.32 5.13 1.99
N TRP A 814 24.87 5.91 1.01
CA TRP A 814 25.60 6.17 -0.21
C TRP A 814 25.18 7.50 -0.83
N LYS A 815 26.11 8.13 -1.54
CA LYS A 815 25.87 9.34 -2.34
C LYS A 815 26.66 9.26 -3.63
N ASP A 816 26.05 9.71 -4.73
CA ASP A 816 26.72 9.80 -6.02
C ASP A 816 27.97 10.70 -5.93
N PRO A 817 29.19 10.16 -6.17
CA PRO A 817 30.43 10.93 -6.09
C PRO A 817 30.53 12.02 -7.16
N ARG A 818 29.72 11.97 -8.22
CA ARG A 818 29.71 12.99 -9.27
C ARG A 818 29.00 14.27 -8.84
N ASN A 819 28.12 14.19 -7.84
CA ASN A 819 27.37 15.33 -7.31
C ASN A 819 26.55 16.07 -8.40
N VAL A 820 25.94 15.31 -9.31
CA VAL A 820 25.16 15.84 -10.44
C VAL A 820 23.67 15.70 -10.13
N GLY A 821 22.95 16.82 -10.14
CA GLY A 821 21.49 16.83 -9.99
C GLY A 821 20.76 16.38 -11.24
N TRP A 822 19.46 16.12 -11.11
CA TRP A 822 18.60 15.80 -12.25
C TRP A 822 18.43 17.02 -13.17
N GLN A 823 18.11 16.77 -14.43
CA GLN A 823 17.85 17.80 -15.45
C GLN A 823 16.35 17.92 -15.73
N ASP A 824 15.89 19.15 -15.98
CA ASP A 824 14.49 19.43 -16.33
C ASP A 824 14.05 18.61 -17.53
N LYS A 825 12.80 18.11 -17.50
CA LYS A 825 12.16 17.40 -18.61
C LYS A 825 13.02 16.28 -19.20
N THR A 826 13.76 15.60 -18.35
CA THR A 826 14.65 14.50 -18.71
C THR A 826 14.22 13.25 -17.98
N SER A 827 14.11 12.14 -18.71
CA SER A 827 13.72 10.85 -18.14
C SER A 827 14.93 10.04 -17.69
N TYR A 828 14.80 9.44 -16.50
CA TYR A 828 15.80 8.57 -15.91
C TYR A 828 15.16 7.25 -15.49
N ARG A 829 15.82 6.12 -15.71
CA ARG A 829 15.35 4.82 -15.18
C ARG A 829 16.14 4.47 -13.93
N TRP A 830 15.47 4.19 -12.82
CA TRP A 830 16.12 3.58 -11.66
C TRP A 830 15.89 2.08 -11.63
N GLN A 831 16.83 1.35 -11.04
CA GLN A 831 16.70 -0.06 -10.70
C GLN A 831 17.25 -0.29 -9.30
N LEU A 832 16.39 -0.74 -8.39
CA LEU A 832 16.70 -1.17 -7.04
C LEU A 832 16.73 -2.70 -6.99
N SER A 833 17.74 -3.24 -6.33
CA SER A 833 17.74 -4.62 -5.85
C SER A 833 17.97 -4.63 -4.34
N HIS A 834 17.00 -5.14 -3.58
CA HIS A 834 17.04 -5.25 -2.13
C HIS A 834 16.90 -6.71 -1.70
N ARG A 835 17.83 -7.20 -0.88
CA ARG A 835 17.82 -8.54 -0.27
C ARG A 835 18.08 -8.41 1.24
N PRO A 836 17.03 -8.15 2.04
CA PRO A 836 17.18 -7.87 3.46
C PRO A 836 17.72 -9.03 4.29
N GLN A 837 17.53 -10.29 3.87
CA GLN A 837 18.11 -11.49 4.48
C GLN A 837 19.64 -11.43 4.64
N VAL A 838 20.32 -10.67 3.76
CA VAL A 838 21.75 -10.39 3.83
C VAL A 838 22.09 -8.90 3.89
N GLY A 839 21.07 -8.04 3.97
CA GLY A 839 21.17 -6.58 3.92
C GLY A 839 21.69 -6.01 2.60
N TYR A 840 21.61 -6.75 1.49
CA TYR A 840 22.13 -6.27 0.21
C TYR A 840 21.21 -5.21 -0.38
N ILE A 841 21.79 -4.07 -0.74
CA ILE A 841 21.12 -2.98 -1.45
C ILE A 841 21.99 -2.57 -2.63
N ARG A 842 21.39 -2.44 -3.81
CA ARG A 842 22.03 -1.85 -4.99
C ARG A 842 21.05 -0.99 -5.77
N VAL A 843 21.47 0.23 -6.09
CA VAL A 843 20.69 1.19 -6.88
C VAL A 843 21.50 1.55 -8.12
N LYS A 844 20.89 1.38 -9.29
CA LYS A 844 21.42 1.84 -10.58
C LYS A 844 20.50 2.91 -11.16
N LEU A 845 21.08 3.86 -11.86
CA LEU A 845 20.36 4.94 -12.52
C LEU A 845 20.87 5.08 -13.96
N TYR A 846 19.95 5.23 -14.90
CA TYR A 846 20.23 5.41 -16.31
C TYR A 846 19.63 6.72 -16.82
N GLU A 847 20.35 7.39 -17.71
CA GLU A 847 19.89 8.54 -18.50
C GLU A 847 19.89 8.10 -19.97
N GLY A 848 18.70 8.00 -20.59
CA GLY A 848 18.55 7.31 -21.86
C GLY A 848 19.09 5.88 -21.79
N THR A 849 20.10 5.56 -22.60
CA THR A 849 20.72 4.22 -22.65
C THR A 849 21.96 4.08 -21.77
N GLU A 850 22.48 5.17 -21.20
CA GLU A 850 23.74 5.17 -20.46
C GLU A 850 23.47 5.04 -18.96
N MET A 851 24.17 4.12 -18.30
CA MET A 851 24.17 4.04 -16.83
C MET A 851 24.98 5.20 -16.28
N VAL A 852 24.31 6.12 -15.59
CA VAL A 852 24.91 7.32 -15.03
C VAL A 852 25.38 7.10 -13.60
N ALA A 853 24.64 6.36 -12.78
CA ALA A 853 25.03 6.07 -11.40
C ALA A 853 24.86 4.59 -11.05
N ASP A 854 25.76 4.09 -10.19
CA ASP A 854 25.69 2.76 -9.59
C ASP A 854 26.21 2.86 -8.15
N SER A 855 25.38 2.50 -7.18
CA SER A 855 25.79 2.48 -5.78
C SER A 855 26.85 1.43 -5.48
N ASN A 856 27.01 0.43 -6.37
CA ASN A 856 27.60 -0.86 -6.08
C ASN A 856 26.84 -1.55 -4.92
N VAL A 857 27.45 -2.56 -4.33
CA VAL A 857 26.90 -3.29 -3.19
C VAL A 857 26.98 -2.40 -1.94
N VAL A 858 25.83 -2.01 -1.43
CA VAL A 858 25.65 -1.41 -0.10
C VAL A 858 25.10 -2.50 0.83
N ILE A 859 25.62 -2.57 2.06
CA ILE A 859 25.15 -3.55 3.06
C ILE A 859 24.59 -2.78 4.25
N ASP A 860 23.29 -2.91 4.48
CA ASP A 860 22.61 -2.36 5.65
C ASP A 860 21.43 -3.28 6.02
N THR A 861 21.18 -3.47 7.31
CA THR A 861 20.17 -4.41 7.84
C THR A 861 19.22 -3.69 8.81
N THR A 862 19.06 -2.38 8.68
CA THR A 862 18.27 -1.58 9.63
C THR A 862 16.79 -1.90 9.53
N MET A 863 16.29 -2.09 8.31
CA MET A 863 14.95 -2.62 8.01
C MET A 863 15.13 -3.92 7.20
N ARG A 864 14.42 -4.99 7.57
CA ARG A 864 14.56 -6.33 6.96
C ARG A 864 13.41 -6.72 6.03
N GLY A 865 12.96 -5.76 5.25
CA GLY A 865 11.86 -5.91 4.31
C GLY A 865 10.87 -4.78 4.52
N GLY A 866 9.69 -4.90 3.93
CA GLY A 866 8.59 -3.94 4.07
C GLY A 866 8.08 -3.43 2.73
N ARG A 867 7.37 -2.31 2.78
CA ARG A 867 6.58 -1.79 1.66
C ARG A 867 7.39 -0.89 0.72
N LEU A 868 6.88 -0.71 -0.49
CA LEU A 868 7.44 0.17 -1.53
C LEU A 868 6.64 1.45 -1.67
N GLY A 869 7.25 2.50 -2.23
CA GLY A 869 6.56 3.77 -2.44
C GLY A 869 7.35 4.82 -3.20
N VAL A 870 6.71 5.95 -3.50
CA VAL A 870 7.33 7.10 -4.18
C VAL A 870 7.41 8.31 -3.25
N PHE A 871 8.46 9.11 -3.38
CA PHE A 871 8.81 10.16 -2.41
C PHE A 871 8.96 11.53 -3.08
N CYS A 872 8.28 12.55 -2.55
CA CYS A 872 8.51 13.94 -2.91
C CYS A 872 8.80 14.80 -1.68
N PHE A 873 9.74 15.73 -1.81
CA PHE A 873 9.98 16.75 -0.81
C PHE A 873 10.28 18.07 -1.51
N SER A 874 9.24 18.90 -1.57
CA SER A 874 9.26 20.27 -2.09
C SER A 874 9.44 20.39 -3.61
N GLN A 875 9.23 19.32 -4.38
CA GLN A 875 9.16 19.35 -5.85
C GLN A 875 7.74 19.07 -6.41
N GLU A 876 7.32 19.83 -7.43
CA GLU A 876 6.05 19.66 -8.18
C GLU A 876 6.26 19.01 -9.56
N ASN A 877 5.16 18.53 -10.18
CA ASN A 877 5.11 17.96 -11.54
C ASN A 877 6.10 16.81 -11.78
N ILE A 878 6.24 15.94 -10.78
CA ILE A 878 7.01 14.69 -10.89
C ILE A 878 6.11 13.62 -11.49
N ILE A 879 6.67 12.86 -12.42
CA ILE A 879 6.11 11.66 -13.03
C ILE A 879 6.99 10.49 -12.61
N TRP A 880 6.40 9.52 -11.91
CA TRP A 880 6.96 8.19 -11.75
C TRP A 880 6.23 7.27 -12.70
N SER A 881 6.86 6.94 -13.81
CA SER A 881 6.24 6.18 -14.89
C SER A 881 6.80 4.77 -15.01
N ASN A 882 6.05 3.87 -15.64
CA ASN A 882 6.49 2.53 -15.96
C ASN A 882 7.01 1.79 -14.69
N LEU A 883 6.33 1.97 -13.55
CA LEU A 883 6.69 1.34 -12.28
C LEU A 883 6.54 -0.19 -12.37
N ARG A 884 7.55 -0.92 -11.90
CA ARG A 884 7.55 -2.38 -11.84
C ARG A 884 8.29 -2.84 -10.59
N TYR A 885 7.67 -3.71 -9.81
CA TYR A 885 8.37 -4.50 -8.81
C TYR A 885 8.36 -5.98 -9.20
N ARG A 886 9.21 -6.79 -8.57
CA ARG A 886 9.23 -8.25 -8.65
C ARG A 886 9.73 -8.84 -7.35
N CYS A 887 9.03 -9.84 -6.82
CA CYS A 887 9.54 -10.63 -5.71
C CYS A 887 10.80 -11.38 -6.15
N ASN A 888 11.89 -11.21 -5.41
CA ASN A 888 13.15 -11.87 -5.73
C ASN A 888 14.03 -11.99 -4.49
N ASP A 889 14.08 -13.20 -3.93
CA ASP A 889 14.93 -13.54 -2.78
C ASP A 889 16.30 -14.09 -3.17
N THR A 890 16.55 -14.28 -4.47
CA THR A 890 17.85 -14.79 -4.93
C THR A 890 18.92 -13.73 -4.71
N VAL A 891 19.91 -14.05 -3.88
CA VAL A 891 21.03 -13.15 -3.57
C VAL A 891 21.97 -13.02 -4.80
N PRO A 892 22.23 -11.80 -5.29
CA PRO A 892 23.11 -11.58 -6.45
C PRO A 892 24.54 -12.10 -6.27
N GLU A 893 25.17 -12.60 -7.35
CA GLU A 893 26.52 -13.20 -7.32
C GLU A 893 27.63 -12.23 -6.88
N ASP A 894 27.47 -10.93 -7.16
CA ASP A 894 28.42 -9.88 -6.81
C ASP A 894 28.51 -9.65 -5.29
N PHE A 895 27.47 -10.03 -4.52
CA PHE A 895 27.50 -10.04 -3.06
C PHE A 895 28.64 -10.91 -2.51
N SER A 896 28.75 -12.14 -3.00
CA SER A 896 29.81 -13.08 -2.58
C SER A 896 31.20 -12.54 -2.92
N THR A 897 31.33 -11.85 -4.05
CA THR A 897 32.60 -11.23 -4.47
C THR A 897 32.95 -10.04 -3.58
N HIS A 898 31.99 -9.15 -3.32
CA HIS A 898 32.16 -8.00 -2.45
C HIS A 898 32.51 -8.41 -1.01
N ARG A 899 31.78 -9.38 -0.45
CA ARG A 899 32.05 -9.92 0.90
C ARG A 899 33.48 -10.46 1.03
N LYS A 900 33.98 -11.16 0.00
CA LYS A 900 35.39 -11.62 -0.03
C LYS A 900 36.39 -10.46 -0.04
N GLN A 901 36.11 -9.40 -0.80
CA GLN A 901 36.97 -8.21 -0.85
C GLN A 901 37.03 -7.49 0.51
N VAL A 902 35.87 -7.25 1.15
CA VAL A 902 35.81 -6.62 2.47
C VAL A 902 36.54 -7.45 3.53
N LEU A 903 36.34 -8.77 3.55
CA LEU A 903 37.05 -9.67 4.48
C LEU A 903 38.57 -9.71 4.24
N MET A 904 39.06 -9.44 3.03
CA MET A 904 40.49 -9.29 2.76
C MET A 904 41.03 -7.97 3.31
N TYR A 905 40.28 -6.87 3.22
CA TYR A 905 40.68 -5.57 3.75
C TYR A 905 40.70 -5.52 5.29
N ILE A 906 39.83 -6.27 5.98
CA ILE A 906 39.83 -6.37 7.46
C ILE A 906 41.01 -7.21 8.00
N LYS A 907 41.64 -8.04 7.15
CA LYS A 907 42.80 -8.87 7.52
C LYS A 907 44.15 -8.18 7.30
N VAL A 908 44.18 -6.94 6.80
CA VAL A 908 45.38 -6.08 6.65
C VAL A 908 45.34 -5.01 7.72
#